data_AF-A0A286EVA9-F1
#
_entry.id   AF-A0A286EVA9-F1
#
_cell.length_a   1.000
_cell.length_b   1.000
_cell.length_c   1.000
_cell.angle_alpha   90.00
_cell.angle_beta   90.00
_cell.angle_gamma   90.00
#
_symmetry.space_group_name_H-M   'P 1'
#
loop_
_entity.id
_entity.type
_entity.pdbx_description
1 polymer ?
#
loop_
_entity_poly.entity_id
_entity_poly.type
_entity_poly.pdbx_seq_one_letter_code
_entity_poly.pdbx_strand_id
1 'polypeptide(L)'
;MSTVPRSFNRIAAVVLATAVVVAGSIVAAVPAAAATSMTISSVSPAKTSAGKSITINGTGLSKVSQVQIHATKLSYKVVSATQLTAVVPAGATTGVVTAVAPDAKATSTQALVVAATVTSISPTSGGLGTVVTVNGTGFTAPATVSFHGVVATATVVSATKLTVPVPVGASTGAVSVTSSGSTVSAGTFTVTTSVVLSAASGSPTTTVTVSGAGFGANELVDLYFGLTDQVLVSTNSTGNFNYASLVIPASAQPGTSWISAEGRHSGLGAQVSFVVRTSWTQLGFKASGGRYNPYENTLNTSNVGGIGQAWAYSPGSAISSSVTVYGGNAYILSASNGLSAVDATTGALKWKYAAAGGGYSTPNATKGVIYVGSAAGTVYAVNSTSGALLWSRSVGTGLSSSPVVVNGILYIGSYDGSVYALNATTGAVVWSYATGGAIYSSPMVSNGILYVGSNDDYVYALDATSGALDWRYLTGGIVEGVPAVVNGVVYVGSDDSKVYALNAVSGAVVWTNALGATVYGSAAVANGLVYVGASNSHIYALRASTGTIVWDATTSGLVGASVTVAHGVVYGANYSDQLYALDASYGGVLWTYTAGGTFFFAAPTVVNGSVYIGSGDGRVRAFTLAGGMSGDARPVALSQLRPNRSLQQR
;
A
#
# COMPACT_ATOMS: atom_id res chain seq x y z
N MET A 1 -33.75 -3.02 69.29
CA MET A 1 -32.27 -3.04 69.36
C MET A 1 -31.76 -1.90 68.45
N SER A 2 -30.81 -1.01 68.76
CA SER A 2 -30.17 -0.58 70.02
C SER A 2 -29.12 0.53 69.69
N THR A 3 -28.82 1.57 70.49
CA THR A 3 -29.41 2.13 71.73
C THR A 3 -29.02 3.62 71.85
N VAL A 4 -29.74 4.44 72.63
CA VAL A 4 -29.37 5.85 72.99
C VAL A 4 -28.82 5.88 74.42
N PRO A 5 -27.90 6.80 74.83
CA PRO A 5 -28.33 7.89 75.75
C PRO A 5 -27.49 9.21 75.80
N ARG A 6 -28.19 10.37 75.91
CA ARG A 6 -27.99 11.46 76.93
C ARG A 6 -26.71 12.39 76.86
N SER A 7 -26.71 13.67 77.31
CA SER A 7 -27.77 14.57 77.86
C SER A 7 -27.28 16.01 78.26
N PHE A 8 -28.24 16.92 78.51
CA PHE A 8 -28.19 18.15 79.36
C PHE A 8 -27.34 19.36 78.87
N ASN A 9 -27.62 20.63 79.20
CA ASN A 9 -28.45 21.19 80.30
C ASN A 9 -29.18 22.53 79.96
N ARG A 10 -30.12 22.96 80.83
CA ARG A 10 -30.82 24.28 80.77
C ARG A 10 -30.06 25.37 81.54
N ILE A 11 -30.40 26.65 81.33
CA ILE A 11 -30.75 27.66 82.37
C ILE A 11 -31.31 28.93 81.69
N ALA A 12 -32.21 29.64 82.39
CA ALA A 12 -32.79 30.92 81.96
C ALA A 12 -32.53 32.00 83.03
N ALA A 13 -32.52 33.28 82.63
CA ALA A 13 -32.65 34.40 83.54
C ALA A 13 -33.25 35.63 82.83
N VAL A 14 -34.31 36.19 83.41
CA VAL A 14 -34.91 37.48 83.06
C VAL A 14 -34.69 38.40 84.24
N VAL A 15 -34.15 39.61 84.03
CA VAL A 15 -34.20 40.71 85.00
C VAL A 15 -34.40 42.04 84.27
N LEU A 16 -35.53 42.71 84.51
CA LEU A 16 -35.66 44.16 84.35
C LEU A 16 -35.02 44.84 85.58
N ALA A 17 -34.45 46.04 85.43
CA ALA A 17 -35.01 47.25 86.07
C ALA A 17 -34.16 48.53 85.89
N THR A 18 -34.89 49.65 85.83
CA THR A 18 -34.53 51.01 86.29
C THR A 18 -33.26 51.69 85.79
N ALA A 19 -33.48 52.72 84.97
CA ALA A 19 -32.60 53.89 84.89
C ALA A 19 -32.74 54.77 86.15
N VAL A 20 -31.64 55.39 86.58
CA VAL A 20 -31.64 56.62 87.37
C VAL A 20 -30.65 57.58 86.72
N VAL A 21 -31.11 58.81 86.46
CA VAL A 21 -30.31 59.88 85.85
C VAL A 21 -29.52 60.61 86.95
N VAL A 22 -28.24 60.86 86.69
CA VAL A 22 -27.48 61.95 87.34
C VAL A 22 -26.85 62.79 86.25
N ALA A 23 -27.05 64.10 86.30
CA ALA A 23 -26.64 65.04 85.27
C ALA A 23 -25.17 65.48 85.40
N GLY A 24 -24.53 65.83 84.29
CA GLY A 24 -23.22 66.47 84.33
C GLY A 24 -22.56 66.70 82.96
N SER A 25 -22.61 67.94 82.48
CA SER A 25 -21.69 68.53 81.50
C SER A 25 -21.78 68.08 80.03
N ILE A 26 -22.37 68.95 79.20
CA ILE A 26 -22.35 68.87 77.74
C ILE A 26 -20.97 69.30 77.24
N VAL A 27 -20.22 68.39 76.63
CA VAL A 27 -19.14 68.74 75.68
C VAL A 27 -19.68 68.49 74.28
N ALA A 28 -19.67 69.51 73.43
CA ALA A 28 -20.14 69.39 72.06
C ALA A 28 -19.28 68.38 71.29
N ALA A 29 -19.85 67.21 70.98
CA ALA A 29 -19.20 66.22 70.14
C ALA A 29 -19.04 66.78 68.72
N VAL A 30 -17.80 66.98 68.29
CA VAL A 30 -17.46 67.22 66.89
C VAL A 30 -18.03 66.04 66.08
N PRO A 31 -18.83 66.26 65.02
CA PRO A 31 -19.39 65.16 64.27
C PRO A 31 -18.26 64.33 63.65
N ALA A 32 -18.22 63.05 63.98
CA ALA A 32 -17.30 62.11 63.34
C ALA A 32 -17.55 62.14 61.83
N ALA A 33 -16.53 62.52 61.06
CA ALA A 33 -16.62 62.55 59.61
C ALA A 33 -17.03 61.16 59.10
N ALA A 34 -18.16 61.08 58.40
CA ALA A 34 -18.69 59.82 57.90
C ALA A 34 -17.62 59.14 57.02
N ALA A 35 -17.22 57.92 57.40
CA ALA A 35 -16.30 57.12 56.59
C ALA A 35 -16.92 56.93 55.20
N THR A 36 -16.28 57.49 54.18
CA THR A 36 -16.80 57.48 52.81
C THR A 36 -16.77 56.05 52.28
N SER A 37 -17.91 55.36 52.37
CA SER A 37 -18.05 53.98 51.90
C SER A 37 -17.62 53.87 50.44
N MET A 38 -16.63 53.01 50.20
CA MET A 38 -16.12 52.77 48.87
C MET A 38 -17.17 51.99 48.04
N THR A 39 -17.51 52.48 46.85
CA THR A 39 -18.50 51.83 45.98
C THR A 39 -18.03 51.77 44.52
N ILE A 40 -18.59 50.84 43.74
CA ILE A 40 -18.52 50.84 42.28
C ILE A 40 -19.95 50.99 41.76
N SER A 41 -20.26 52.14 41.16
CA SER A 41 -21.59 52.45 40.61
C SER A 41 -21.75 51.99 39.17
N SER A 42 -20.66 51.93 38.39
CA SER A 42 -20.69 51.39 37.02
C SER A 42 -19.31 50.95 36.53
N VAL A 43 -19.31 50.03 35.57
CA VAL A 43 -18.15 49.64 34.75
C VAL A 43 -18.56 49.79 33.30
N SER A 44 -17.79 50.54 32.51
CA SER A 44 -18.11 50.85 31.11
C SER A 44 -16.88 50.69 30.19
N PRO A 45 -17.02 50.07 29.00
CA PRO A 45 -18.21 49.36 28.52
C PRO A 45 -18.47 48.07 29.31
N ALA A 46 -19.75 47.69 29.46
CA ALA A 46 -20.15 46.48 30.19
C ALA A 46 -19.76 45.16 29.49
N LYS A 47 -19.43 45.22 28.19
CA LYS A 47 -18.83 44.13 27.41
C LYS A 47 -17.58 44.65 26.71
N THR A 48 -16.47 43.92 26.84
CA THR A 48 -15.16 44.30 26.29
C THR A 48 -14.32 43.06 25.99
N SER A 49 -13.12 43.21 25.44
CA SER A 49 -12.17 42.11 25.24
C SER A 49 -10.81 42.41 25.90
N ALA A 50 -9.95 41.41 26.02
CA ALA A 50 -8.62 41.60 26.58
C ALA A 50 -7.80 42.63 25.78
N GLY A 51 -6.93 43.36 26.48
CA GLY A 51 -6.15 44.48 25.94
C GLY A 51 -6.94 45.79 25.77
N LYS A 52 -8.23 45.81 26.06
CA LYS A 52 -9.06 47.03 26.05
C LYS A 52 -9.21 47.63 27.45
N SER A 53 -9.35 48.95 27.48
CA SER A 53 -9.60 49.70 28.71
C SER A 53 -11.08 49.69 29.10
N ILE A 54 -11.32 49.74 30.40
CA ILE A 54 -12.62 49.98 31.03
C ILE A 54 -12.51 51.18 31.97
N THR A 55 -13.61 51.92 32.11
CA THR A 55 -13.79 52.98 33.11
C THR A 55 -14.64 52.43 34.25
N ILE A 56 -14.17 52.61 35.48
CA ILE A 56 -14.86 52.18 36.71
C ILE A 56 -15.24 53.46 37.45
N ASN A 57 -16.54 53.72 37.60
CA ASN A 57 -17.05 54.88 38.35
C ASN A 57 -17.57 54.44 39.72
N GLY A 58 -17.51 55.32 40.72
CA GLY A 58 -17.96 55.02 42.08
C GLY A 58 -17.60 56.12 43.08
N THR A 59 -17.40 55.73 44.34
CA THR A 59 -17.01 56.62 45.45
C THR A 59 -15.81 56.02 46.21
N GLY A 60 -14.96 56.89 46.78
CA GLY A 60 -13.84 56.47 47.63
C GLY A 60 -12.66 55.83 46.88
N LEU A 61 -12.54 56.05 45.56
CA LEU A 61 -11.59 55.34 44.70
C LEU A 61 -10.15 55.89 44.71
N SER A 62 -9.87 56.95 45.48
CA SER A 62 -8.57 57.64 45.50
C SER A 62 -7.43 56.82 46.12
N LYS A 63 -7.73 55.87 47.02
CA LYS A 63 -6.75 55.04 47.73
C LYS A 63 -6.72 53.57 47.26
N VAL A 64 -7.24 53.28 46.07
CA VAL A 64 -7.26 51.91 45.54
C VAL A 64 -5.82 51.41 45.32
N SER A 65 -5.51 50.26 45.90
CA SER A 65 -4.23 49.54 45.82
C SER A 65 -4.28 48.33 44.87
N GLN A 66 -5.48 47.84 44.52
CA GLN A 66 -5.66 46.72 43.59
C GLN A 66 -7.02 46.78 42.91
N VAL A 67 -7.04 46.53 41.60
CA VAL A 67 -8.26 46.23 40.82
C VAL A 67 -8.14 44.80 40.29
N GLN A 68 -9.21 44.01 40.34
CA GLN A 68 -9.22 42.62 39.89
C GLN A 68 -10.58 42.17 39.35
N ILE A 69 -10.58 41.11 38.54
CA ILE A 69 -11.77 40.31 38.20
C ILE A 69 -11.47 38.89 38.64
N HIS A 70 -12.34 38.30 39.48
CA HIS A 70 -12.01 37.10 40.25
C HIS A 70 -10.67 37.25 40.99
N ALA A 71 -9.66 36.42 40.69
CA ALA A 71 -8.29 36.53 41.19
C ALA A 71 -7.32 37.26 40.22
N THR A 72 -7.76 37.56 39.00
CA THR A 72 -6.92 38.18 37.97
C THR A 72 -6.80 39.68 38.21
N LYS A 73 -5.60 40.16 38.54
CA LYS A 73 -5.32 41.60 38.74
C LYS A 73 -5.32 42.36 37.41
N LEU A 74 -5.91 43.53 37.40
CA LEU A 74 -5.90 44.48 36.27
C LEU A 74 -4.84 45.56 36.53
N SER A 75 -4.15 46.01 35.48
CA SER A 75 -3.44 47.29 35.56
C SER A 75 -4.47 48.42 35.54
N TYR A 76 -4.26 49.45 36.36
CA TYR A 76 -5.20 50.55 36.51
C TYR A 76 -4.50 51.88 36.80
N LYS A 77 -5.23 52.97 36.56
CA LYS A 77 -4.86 54.34 36.90
C LYS A 77 -6.01 54.99 37.65
N VAL A 78 -5.72 55.60 38.79
CA VAL A 78 -6.65 56.49 39.48
C VAL A 78 -6.79 57.77 38.65
N VAL A 79 -8.02 58.10 38.24
CA VAL A 79 -8.31 59.34 37.51
C VAL A 79 -8.83 60.41 38.48
N SER A 80 -9.68 60.01 39.43
CA SER A 80 -10.19 60.87 40.49
C SER A 80 -10.63 60.02 41.70
N ALA A 81 -11.11 60.68 42.77
CA ALA A 81 -11.75 59.98 43.90
C ALA A 81 -13.05 59.23 43.54
N THR A 82 -13.57 59.42 42.32
CA THR A 82 -14.81 58.79 41.81
C THR A 82 -14.59 57.95 40.55
N GLN A 83 -13.38 57.87 40.01
CA GLN A 83 -13.11 57.19 38.74
C GLN A 83 -11.72 56.55 38.65
N LEU A 84 -11.68 55.32 38.15
CA LEU A 84 -10.49 54.61 37.69
C LEU A 84 -10.61 54.29 36.20
N THR A 85 -9.48 54.18 35.51
CA THR A 85 -9.38 53.41 34.26
C THR A 85 -8.55 52.16 34.50
N ALA A 86 -8.93 51.03 33.90
CA ALA A 86 -8.21 49.76 34.04
C ALA A 86 -8.14 49.04 32.70
N VAL A 87 -7.11 48.23 32.47
CA VAL A 87 -6.95 47.41 31.25
C VAL A 87 -7.23 45.96 31.58
N VAL A 88 -8.08 45.31 30.79
CA VAL A 88 -8.44 43.89 30.94
C VAL A 88 -7.29 43.01 30.43
N PRO A 89 -6.59 42.22 31.26
CA PRO A 89 -5.49 41.36 30.81
C PRO A 89 -6.00 40.11 30.08
N ALA A 90 -5.11 39.45 29.33
CA ALA A 90 -5.42 38.23 28.57
C ALA A 90 -6.00 37.08 29.43
N GLY A 91 -5.58 36.98 30.69
CA GLY A 91 -6.07 35.98 31.65
C GLY A 91 -7.35 36.37 32.41
N ALA A 92 -8.04 37.45 32.02
CA ALA A 92 -9.32 37.82 32.63
C ALA A 92 -10.48 37.03 32.00
N THR A 93 -11.49 36.75 32.82
CA THR A 93 -12.73 36.07 32.45
C THR A 93 -13.93 36.96 32.79
N THR A 94 -15.10 36.67 32.21
CA THR A 94 -16.35 37.35 32.54
C THR A 94 -16.66 37.26 34.03
N GLY A 95 -16.79 38.39 34.73
CA GLY A 95 -16.99 38.41 36.18
C GLY A 95 -17.12 39.82 36.75
N VAL A 96 -17.45 39.93 38.04
CA VAL A 96 -17.56 41.22 38.72
C VAL A 96 -16.19 41.86 38.94
N VAL A 97 -16.11 43.18 38.74
CA VAL A 97 -14.90 43.97 38.98
C VAL A 97 -14.84 44.32 40.46
N THR A 98 -13.71 44.06 41.09
CA THR A 98 -13.44 44.38 42.49
C THR A 98 -12.30 45.39 42.58
N ALA A 99 -12.48 46.44 43.36
CA ALA A 99 -11.43 47.38 43.74
C ALA A 99 -11.20 47.30 45.26
N VAL A 100 -9.92 47.31 45.67
CA VAL A 100 -9.48 47.13 47.06
C VAL A 100 -8.60 48.32 47.45
N ALA A 101 -8.85 48.86 48.64
CA ALA A 101 -8.04 49.84 49.36
C ALA A 101 -7.60 49.23 50.72
N PRO A 102 -6.70 49.85 51.48
CA PRO A 102 -6.19 49.28 52.74
C PRO A 102 -7.27 48.96 53.79
N ASP A 103 -8.36 49.74 53.79
CA ASP A 103 -9.45 49.74 54.76
C ASP A 103 -10.84 49.49 54.14
N ALA A 104 -10.92 49.33 52.82
CA ALA A 104 -12.19 49.20 52.10
C ALA A 104 -12.12 48.31 50.85
N LYS A 105 -13.27 47.74 50.46
CA LYS A 105 -13.41 46.93 49.24
C LYS A 105 -14.76 47.22 48.60
N ALA A 106 -14.76 47.46 47.29
CA ALA A 106 -15.97 47.61 46.50
C ALA A 106 -16.01 46.58 45.37
N THR A 107 -17.20 46.10 45.01
CA THR A 107 -17.43 45.13 43.93
C THR A 107 -18.59 45.62 43.07
N SER A 108 -18.49 45.50 41.75
CA SER A 108 -19.56 45.87 40.82
C SER A 108 -20.77 44.95 40.96
N THR A 109 -21.98 45.51 40.86
CA THR A 109 -23.23 44.73 40.91
C THR A 109 -23.46 43.92 39.65
N GLN A 110 -23.01 44.41 38.50
CA GLN A 110 -23.01 43.70 37.22
C GLN A 110 -21.62 43.13 36.92
N ALA A 111 -21.59 41.95 36.29
CA ALA A 111 -20.36 41.37 35.76
C ALA A 111 -19.91 42.10 34.48
N LEU A 112 -18.61 42.35 34.36
CA LEU A 112 -18.01 42.73 33.08
C LEU A 112 -17.97 41.50 32.18
N VAL A 113 -18.59 41.56 31.01
CA VAL A 113 -18.50 40.49 30.01
C VAL A 113 -17.18 40.63 29.27
N VAL A 114 -16.26 39.69 29.52
CA VAL A 114 -15.03 39.55 28.75
C VAL A 114 -15.36 38.66 27.56
N ALA A 115 -15.62 39.31 26.42
CA ALA A 115 -15.86 38.65 25.16
C ALA A 115 -14.63 37.84 24.74
N ALA A 116 -14.87 36.60 24.30
CA ALA A 116 -13.81 35.75 23.80
C ALA A 116 -13.14 36.37 22.56
N THR A 117 -11.86 36.08 22.36
CA THR A 117 -11.15 36.29 21.10
C THR A 117 -10.38 35.02 20.75
N VAL A 118 -10.18 34.76 19.46
CA VAL A 118 -9.34 33.66 18.97
C VAL A 118 -8.13 34.26 18.28
N THR A 119 -6.93 33.77 18.60
CA THR A 119 -5.67 34.17 17.98
C THR A 119 -5.11 33.10 17.05
N SER A 120 -5.33 31.81 17.37
CA SER A 120 -4.98 30.70 16.49
C SER A 120 -5.73 29.42 16.84
N ILE A 121 -5.82 28.52 15.85
CA ILE A 121 -6.12 27.10 16.05
C ILE A 121 -4.92 26.27 15.60
N SER A 122 -4.63 25.17 16.29
CA SER A 122 -3.54 24.26 15.93
C SER A 122 -3.83 22.81 16.37
N PRO A 123 -3.68 21.82 15.49
CA PRO A 123 -3.39 21.95 14.06
C PRO A 123 -4.56 22.60 13.29
N THR A 124 -4.30 23.10 12.08
CA THR A 124 -5.32 23.61 11.14
C THR A 124 -5.91 22.51 10.24
N SER A 125 -5.47 21.26 10.39
CA SER A 125 -6.00 20.10 9.69
C SER A 125 -5.88 18.83 10.54
N GLY A 126 -6.68 17.81 10.20
CA GLY A 126 -6.65 16.50 10.85
C GLY A 126 -7.94 15.70 10.66
N GLY A 127 -7.88 14.40 10.96
CA GLY A 127 -9.05 13.51 10.92
C GLY A 127 -9.95 13.65 12.15
N LEU A 128 -11.07 12.93 12.16
CA LEU A 128 -11.96 12.84 13.33
C LEU A 128 -11.19 12.47 14.61
N GLY A 129 -11.56 13.08 15.73
CA GLY A 129 -10.89 12.88 17.02
C GLY A 129 -9.56 13.63 17.20
N THR A 130 -9.00 14.25 16.16
CA THR A 130 -7.81 15.13 16.29
C THR A 130 -8.08 16.23 17.32
N VAL A 131 -7.24 16.34 18.35
CA VAL A 131 -7.43 17.38 19.39
C VAL A 131 -6.87 18.71 18.90
N VAL A 132 -7.77 19.62 18.54
CA VAL A 132 -7.45 20.99 18.14
C VAL A 132 -7.31 21.86 19.39
N THR A 133 -6.16 22.52 19.53
CA THR A 133 -5.96 23.60 20.50
C THR A 133 -6.45 24.91 19.89
N VAL A 134 -7.28 25.65 20.63
CA VAL A 134 -7.66 27.03 20.31
C VAL A 134 -6.97 27.95 21.30
N ASN A 135 -6.16 28.89 20.80
CA ASN A 135 -5.54 29.94 21.61
C ASN A 135 -6.31 31.25 21.45
N GLY A 136 -6.35 32.05 22.51
CA GLY A 136 -7.18 33.25 22.53
C GLY A 136 -7.20 33.95 23.89
N THR A 137 -8.30 34.64 24.19
CA THR A 137 -8.58 35.24 25.50
C THR A 137 -10.07 35.19 25.82
N GLY A 138 -10.46 35.42 27.08
CA GLY A 138 -11.87 35.51 27.49
C GLY A 138 -12.64 34.19 27.49
N PHE A 139 -11.93 33.06 27.47
CA PHE A 139 -12.54 31.73 27.50
C PHE A 139 -13.12 31.38 28.88
N THR A 140 -14.37 30.94 28.92
CA THR A 140 -15.08 30.51 30.13
C THR A 140 -15.89 29.25 29.86
N ALA A 141 -16.08 28.41 30.87
CA ALA A 141 -16.91 27.20 30.76
C ALA A 141 -18.40 27.54 31.02
N PRO A 142 -19.35 26.93 30.30
CA PRO A 142 -19.16 26.01 29.17
C PRO A 142 -18.74 26.74 27.89
N ALA A 143 -17.87 26.10 27.10
CA ALA A 143 -17.47 26.57 25.76
C ALA A 143 -17.73 25.49 24.71
N THR A 144 -18.04 25.89 23.49
CA THR A 144 -18.21 24.99 22.34
C THR A 144 -17.43 25.48 21.14
N VAL A 145 -17.04 24.55 20.27
CA VAL A 145 -16.40 24.85 18.98
C VAL A 145 -17.18 24.15 17.87
N SER A 146 -17.54 24.90 16.84
CA SER A 146 -18.21 24.39 15.65
C SER A 146 -17.21 24.21 14.53
N PHE A 147 -17.20 23.02 13.92
CA PHE A 147 -16.45 22.68 12.71
C PHE A 147 -17.42 22.60 11.54
N HIS A 148 -17.45 23.66 10.72
CA HIS A 148 -18.36 23.81 9.58
C HIS A 148 -19.84 23.50 9.90
N GLY A 149 -20.31 23.97 11.08
CA GLY A 149 -21.67 23.75 11.57
C GLY A 149 -21.80 22.65 12.62
N VAL A 150 -20.87 21.69 12.68
CA VAL A 150 -20.93 20.59 13.65
C VAL A 150 -20.30 20.99 14.98
N VAL A 151 -21.13 21.10 16.02
CA VAL A 151 -20.75 21.60 17.34
C VAL A 151 -20.17 20.50 18.23
N ALA A 152 -18.98 20.74 18.78
CA ALA A 152 -18.35 19.95 19.83
C ALA A 152 -18.25 20.75 21.14
N THR A 153 -18.35 20.04 22.27
CA THR A 153 -18.04 20.62 23.59
C THR A 153 -16.53 20.76 23.74
N ALA A 154 -16.06 21.95 24.11
CA ALA A 154 -14.63 22.22 24.27
C ALA A 154 -14.23 22.15 25.76
N THR A 155 -13.05 21.60 26.01
CA THR A 155 -12.42 21.64 27.33
C THR A 155 -11.74 22.99 27.52
N VAL A 156 -12.17 23.77 28.51
CA VAL A 156 -11.53 25.03 28.88
C VAL A 156 -10.30 24.73 29.72
N VAL A 157 -9.11 24.84 29.12
CA VAL A 157 -7.83 24.59 29.81
C VAL A 157 -7.40 25.83 30.62
N SER A 158 -7.66 27.02 30.08
CA SER A 158 -7.47 28.30 30.76
C SER A 158 -8.32 29.39 30.11
N ALA A 159 -8.31 30.61 30.67
CA ALA A 159 -8.89 31.80 30.05
C ALA A 159 -8.32 32.13 28.65
N THR A 160 -7.18 31.53 28.27
CA THR A 160 -6.46 31.76 27.01
C THR A 160 -6.32 30.51 26.13
N LYS A 161 -6.76 29.33 26.58
CA LYS A 161 -6.64 28.06 25.84
C LYS A 161 -7.87 27.16 25.99
N LEU A 162 -8.42 26.70 24.86
CA LEU A 162 -9.35 25.57 24.77
C LEU A 162 -8.68 24.38 24.09
N THR A 163 -9.18 23.18 24.35
CA THR A 163 -8.94 21.99 23.51
C THR A 163 -10.26 21.34 23.13
N VAL A 164 -10.36 20.84 21.90
CA VAL A 164 -11.56 20.19 21.38
C VAL A 164 -11.19 19.09 20.37
N PRO A 165 -11.69 17.86 20.49
CA PRO A 165 -11.56 16.86 19.43
C PRO A 165 -12.45 17.23 18.23
N VAL A 166 -11.97 17.03 17.01
CA VAL A 166 -12.79 17.15 15.80
C VAL A 166 -13.98 16.19 15.91
N PRO A 167 -15.23 16.68 15.93
CA PRO A 167 -16.41 15.85 16.17
C PRO A 167 -16.77 15.00 14.96
N VAL A 168 -17.45 13.88 15.23
CA VAL A 168 -18.14 13.08 14.21
C VAL A 168 -19.06 13.97 13.36
N GLY A 169 -18.94 13.86 12.04
CA GLY A 169 -19.72 14.64 11.06
C GLY A 169 -19.07 15.98 10.66
N ALA A 170 -17.98 16.40 11.31
CA ALA A 170 -17.23 17.58 10.87
C ALA A 170 -16.77 17.45 9.42
N SER A 171 -16.80 18.56 8.69
CA SER A 171 -16.28 18.69 7.33
C SER A 171 -15.31 19.88 7.23
N THR A 172 -14.53 19.93 6.16
CA THR A 172 -13.61 21.05 5.89
C THR A 172 -14.39 22.36 5.75
N GLY A 173 -14.02 23.38 6.52
CA GLY A 173 -14.71 24.67 6.48
C GLY A 173 -14.34 25.60 7.62
N ALA A 174 -15.20 26.58 7.86
CA ALA A 174 -15.01 27.58 8.91
C ALA A 174 -15.13 26.96 10.31
N VAL A 175 -14.25 27.37 11.22
CA VAL A 175 -14.34 27.05 12.64
C VAL A 175 -14.86 28.28 13.39
N SER A 176 -15.75 28.07 14.36
CA SER A 176 -16.17 29.13 15.28
C SER A 176 -16.18 28.65 16.73
N VAL A 177 -15.85 29.55 17.65
CA VAL A 177 -15.76 29.29 19.09
C VAL A 177 -16.84 30.09 19.80
N THR A 178 -17.68 29.44 20.60
CA THR A 178 -18.68 30.09 21.45
C THR A 178 -18.27 29.98 22.90
N SER A 179 -18.08 31.12 23.56
CA SER A 179 -17.66 31.25 24.95
C SER A 179 -18.15 32.59 25.51
N SER A 180 -18.44 32.69 26.81
CA SER A 180 -18.95 33.93 27.44
C SER A 180 -20.16 34.52 26.69
N GLY A 181 -21.07 33.68 26.18
CA GLY A 181 -22.24 34.10 25.40
C GLY A 181 -21.93 34.82 24.07
N SER A 182 -20.72 34.63 23.50
CA SER A 182 -20.28 35.26 22.25
C SER A 182 -19.65 34.22 21.32
N THR A 183 -20.03 34.24 20.05
CA THR A 183 -19.43 33.39 19.00
C THR A 183 -18.41 34.19 18.20
N VAL A 184 -17.24 33.59 17.94
CA VAL A 184 -16.10 34.23 17.28
C VAL A 184 -15.58 33.29 16.19
N SER A 185 -15.22 33.83 15.01
CA SER A 185 -14.53 33.04 13.99
C SER A 185 -13.13 32.65 14.46
N ALA A 186 -12.75 31.39 14.21
CA ALA A 186 -11.48 30.79 14.60
C ALA A 186 -10.60 30.42 13.39
N GLY A 187 -10.96 30.88 12.19
CA GLY A 187 -10.30 30.53 10.94
C GLY A 187 -10.99 29.36 10.23
N THR A 188 -10.22 28.55 9.51
CA THR A 188 -10.68 27.35 8.81
C THR A 188 -9.92 26.12 9.28
N PHE A 189 -10.58 24.96 9.23
CA PHE A 189 -9.98 23.67 9.52
C PHE A 189 -10.26 22.69 8.37
N THR A 190 -9.24 21.94 7.96
CA THR A 190 -9.33 20.93 6.91
C THR A 190 -9.47 19.54 7.54
N VAL A 191 -10.63 18.91 7.39
CA VAL A 191 -10.85 17.52 7.79
C VAL A 191 -10.13 16.62 6.80
N THR A 192 -9.25 15.73 7.29
CA THR A 192 -8.44 14.84 6.44
C THR A 192 -8.89 13.40 6.56
N THR A 193 -9.23 12.81 5.42
CA THR A 193 -9.42 11.37 5.20
C THR A 193 -8.10 10.71 4.77
N SER A 194 -8.00 9.40 4.97
CA SER A 194 -6.92 8.59 4.41
C SER A 194 -7.42 7.23 3.92
N VAL A 195 -6.72 6.67 2.93
CA VAL A 195 -6.87 5.28 2.47
C VAL A 195 -5.49 4.64 2.45
N VAL A 196 -5.40 3.40 2.91
CA VAL A 196 -4.19 2.58 2.98
C VAL A 196 -4.50 1.22 2.36
N LEU A 197 -3.53 0.67 1.62
CA LEU A 197 -3.64 -0.65 0.98
C LEU A 197 -2.71 -1.66 1.66
N SER A 198 -3.11 -2.94 1.69
CA SER A 198 -2.18 -4.03 2.06
C SER A 198 -1.06 -4.23 1.03
N ALA A 199 -1.27 -3.81 -0.22
CA ALA A 199 -0.28 -3.85 -1.29
C ALA A 199 -0.50 -2.66 -2.24
N ALA A 200 0.58 -1.96 -2.57
CA ALA A 200 0.56 -0.83 -3.51
C ALA A 200 0.65 -1.26 -4.99
N SER A 201 0.73 -2.57 -5.27
CA SER A 201 0.80 -3.12 -6.62
C SER A 201 0.33 -4.57 -6.68
N GLY A 202 -0.01 -5.04 -7.88
CA GLY A 202 -0.45 -6.41 -8.15
C GLY A 202 -0.94 -6.59 -9.57
N SER A 203 -1.15 -7.84 -10.00
CA SER A 203 -1.73 -8.15 -11.31
C SER A 203 -3.24 -7.85 -11.33
N PRO A 204 -3.86 -7.77 -12.52
CA PRO A 204 -5.30 -7.96 -12.67
C PRO A 204 -5.80 -9.17 -11.84
N THR A 205 -7.01 -9.08 -11.30
CA THR A 205 -7.64 -10.04 -10.37
C THR A 205 -6.97 -10.24 -9.00
N THR A 206 -5.84 -9.57 -8.70
CA THR A 206 -5.30 -9.54 -7.33
C THR A 206 -6.35 -8.96 -6.37
N THR A 207 -6.43 -9.54 -5.17
CA THR A 207 -7.26 -9.01 -4.08
C THR A 207 -6.41 -8.16 -3.15
N VAL A 208 -6.87 -6.97 -2.79
CA VAL A 208 -6.22 -6.07 -1.83
C VAL A 208 -7.14 -5.72 -0.68
N THR A 209 -6.55 -5.59 0.52
CA THR A 209 -7.24 -4.97 1.65
C THR A 209 -7.13 -3.45 1.53
N VAL A 210 -8.26 -2.78 1.73
CA VAL A 210 -8.39 -1.32 1.74
C VAL A 210 -8.88 -0.91 3.13
N SER A 211 -8.07 -0.14 3.85
CA SER A 211 -8.44 0.46 5.12
C SER A 211 -8.57 1.97 4.95
N GLY A 212 -9.58 2.57 5.54
CA GLY A 212 -9.78 4.03 5.49
C GLY A 212 -10.11 4.61 6.85
N ALA A 213 -9.75 5.87 7.05
CA ALA A 213 -9.95 6.60 8.30
C ALA A 213 -10.31 8.07 8.06
N GLY A 214 -10.99 8.68 9.04
CA GLY A 214 -11.38 10.09 9.00
C GLY A 214 -12.64 10.39 8.16
N PHE A 215 -13.37 9.37 7.72
CA PHE A 215 -14.68 9.49 7.08
C PHE A 215 -15.77 9.78 8.13
N GLY A 216 -17.00 10.08 7.71
CA GLY A 216 -18.15 10.18 8.61
C GLY A 216 -18.39 8.88 9.39
N ALA A 217 -18.90 8.96 10.61
CA ALA A 217 -19.14 7.77 11.43
C ALA A 217 -20.43 7.03 11.01
N ASN A 218 -20.37 5.71 10.99
CA ASN A 218 -21.44 4.83 10.51
C ASN A 218 -21.98 5.20 9.12
N GLU A 219 -21.14 5.84 8.28
CA GLU A 219 -21.51 6.23 6.92
C GLU A 219 -21.17 5.13 5.92
N LEU A 220 -21.90 5.14 4.80
CA LEU A 220 -21.58 4.33 3.65
C LEU A 220 -20.47 4.98 2.81
N VAL A 221 -19.46 4.20 2.44
CA VAL A 221 -18.32 4.63 1.62
C VAL A 221 -18.27 3.78 0.36
N ASP A 222 -18.27 4.45 -0.80
CA ASP A 222 -18.04 3.82 -2.10
C ASP A 222 -16.54 3.65 -2.34
N LEU A 223 -16.10 2.45 -2.74
CA LEU A 223 -14.71 2.12 -3.09
C LEU A 223 -14.61 1.89 -4.59
N TYR A 224 -13.79 2.71 -5.24
CA TYR A 224 -13.59 2.73 -6.68
C TYR A 224 -12.22 2.19 -7.06
N PHE A 225 -12.14 1.55 -8.22
CA PHE A 225 -10.89 1.34 -8.95
C PHE A 225 -10.95 2.15 -10.25
N GLY A 226 -10.07 3.15 -10.37
CA GLY A 226 -10.18 4.17 -11.42
C GLY A 226 -11.50 4.94 -11.31
N LEU A 227 -12.34 4.86 -12.34
CA LEU A 227 -13.69 5.44 -12.37
C LEU A 227 -14.80 4.43 -12.06
N THR A 228 -14.48 3.16 -11.86
CA THR A 228 -15.48 2.10 -11.67
C THR A 228 -15.70 1.85 -10.18
N ASP A 229 -16.93 2.08 -9.71
CA ASP A 229 -17.37 1.71 -8.37
C ASP A 229 -17.40 0.18 -8.23
N GLN A 230 -16.70 -0.35 -7.24
CA GLN A 230 -16.49 -1.79 -7.03
C GLN A 230 -17.24 -2.32 -5.81
N VAL A 231 -17.24 -1.57 -4.71
CA VAL A 231 -17.65 -2.06 -3.38
C VAL A 231 -18.24 -0.94 -2.54
N LEU A 232 -19.37 -1.23 -1.92
CA LEU A 232 -19.97 -0.39 -0.87
C LEU A 232 -19.63 -0.95 0.51
N VAL A 233 -18.92 -0.17 1.33
CA VAL A 233 -18.57 -0.51 2.72
C VAL A 233 -19.21 0.46 3.71
N SER A 234 -19.18 0.15 5.00
CA SER A 234 -19.58 1.06 6.08
C SER A 234 -18.44 1.35 7.04
N THR A 235 -18.33 2.60 7.47
CA THR A 235 -17.45 2.97 8.59
C THR A 235 -18.04 2.54 9.93
N ASN A 236 -17.19 2.46 10.94
CA ASN A 236 -17.60 2.32 12.34
C ASN A 236 -17.99 3.68 12.95
N SER A 237 -18.28 3.69 14.26
CA SER A 237 -18.61 4.90 15.04
C SER A 237 -17.48 5.94 15.14
N THR A 238 -16.27 5.63 14.67
CA THR A 238 -15.11 6.55 14.66
C THR A 238 -14.70 6.98 13.25
N GLY A 239 -15.47 6.62 12.21
CA GLY A 239 -15.16 7.01 10.82
C GLY A 239 -14.11 6.15 10.13
N ASN A 240 -13.88 4.93 10.61
CA ASN A 240 -12.88 4.00 10.08
C ASN A 240 -13.55 2.78 9.45
N PHE A 241 -12.97 2.26 8.37
CA PHE A 241 -13.36 0.97 7.77
C PHE A 241 -12.13 0.12 7.45
N ASN A 242 -12.32 -1.19 7.34
CA ASN A 242 -11.30 -2.11 6.85
C ASN A 242 -11.95 -3.21 6.02
N TYR A 243 -11.66 -3.27 4.73
CA TYR A 243 -12.30 -4.18 3.78
C TYR A 243 -11.24 -5.01 3.06
N ALA A 244 -11.23 -6.33 3.28
CA ALA A 244 -10.14 -7.20 2.87
C ALA A 244 -10.14 -7.61 1.38
N SER A 245 -11.24 -7.36 0.67
CA SER A 245 -11.61 -8.12 -0.54
C SER A 245 -11.86 -7.24 -1.77
N LEU A 246 -11.10 -6.15 -1.96
CA LEU A 246 -11.20 -5.37 -3.20
C LEU A 246 -10.43 -6.11 -4.31
N VAL A 247 -11.16 -6.60 -5.32
CA VAL A 247 -10.56 -7.31 -6.45
C VAL A 247 -10.23 -6.31 -7.56
N ILE A 248 -8.98 -6.28 -7.99
CA ILE A 248 -8.54 -5.47 -9.15
C ILE A 248 -9.21 -6.05 -10.41
N PRO A 249 -9.88 -5.25 -11.26
CA PRO A 249 -10.57 -5.76 -12.44
C PRO A 249 -9.66 -6.55 -13.40
N ALA A 250 -10.18 -7.60 -14.03
CA ALA A 250 -9.45 -8.38 -15.03
C ALA A 250 -9.06 -7.54 -16.27
N SER A 251 -9.82 -6.48 -16.56
CA SER A 251 -9.57 -5.50 -17.62
C SER A 251 -8.58 -4.38 -17.24
N ALA A 252 -8.11 -4.33 -15.99
CA ALA A 252 -7.21 -3.28 -15.52
C ALA A 252 -5.88 -3.33 -16.30
N GLN A 253 -5.58 -2.25 -17.03
CA GLN A 253 -4.37 -2.17 -17.86
C GLN A 253 -3.13 -1.92 -16.99
N PRO A 254 -1.94 -2.37 -17.42
CA PRO A 254 -0.67 -2.14 -16.71
C PRO A 254 -0.34 -0.65 -16.56
N GLY A 255 0.16 -0.25 -15.39
CA GLY A 255 0.52 1.14 -15.06
C GLY A 255 -0.09 1.62 -13.74
N THR A 256 0.11 2.90 -13.43
CA THR A 256 -0.49 3.49 -12.22
C THR A 256 -1.98 3.73 -12.42
N SER A 257 -2.79 3.16 -11.53
CA SER A 257 -4.22 3.41 -11.34
C SER A 257 -4.46 3.98 -9.94
N TRP A 258 -5.71 4.32 -9.62
CA TRP A 258 -6.11 4.88 -8.32
C TRP A 258 -7.18 4.02 -7.67
N ILE A 259 -7.03 3.79 -6.37
CA ILE A 259 -8.11 3.30 -5.50
C ILE A 259 -8.61 4.50 -4.71
N SER A 260 -9.88 4.81 -4.86
CA SER A 260 -10.53 5.96 -4.25
C SER A 260 -11.64 5.51 -3.31
N ALA A 261 -11.82 6.20 -2.21
CA ALA A 261 -12.92 6.01 -1.26
C ALA A 261 -13.68 7.32 -1.09
N GLU A 262 -15.01 7.30 -1.14
CA GLU A 262 -15.88 8.48 -1.04
C GLU A 262 -17.06 8.21 -0.08
N GLY A 263 -17.20 9.05 0.96
CA GLY A 263 -18.30 8.97 1.91
C GLY A 263 -19.60 9.54 1.35
N ARG A 264 -20.64 8.72 1.23
CA ARG A 264 -21.94 9.08 0.63
C ARG A 264 -22.69 10.18 1.36
N HIS A 265 -22.40 10.43 2.64
CA HIS A 265 -23.06 11.47 3.43
C HIS A 265 -22.15 12.66 3.67
N SER A 266 -20.89 12.40 4.04
CA SER A 266 -19.92 13.45 4.35
C SER A 266 -19.36 14.17 3.11
N GLY A 267 -19.38 13.51 1.94
CA GLY A 267 -18.67 13.96 0.74
C GLY A 267 -17.15 13.96 0.89
N LEU A 268 -16.62 13.43 1.99
CA LEU A 268 -15.18 13.30 2.21
C LEU A 268 -14.66 12.13 1.38
N GLY A 269 -13.54 12.33 0.71
CA GLY A 269 -12.89 11.27 -0.05
C GLY A 269 -11.38 11.30 0.05
N ALA A 270 -10.77 10.14 -0.10
CA ALA A 270 -9.33 9.97 -0.16
C ALA A 270 -8.98 8.94 -1.22
N GLN A 271 -7.78 9.05 -1.79
CA GLN A 271 -7.30 8.15 -2.84
C GLN A 271 -5.84 7.79 -2.62
N VAL A 272 -5.47 6.62 -3.11
CA VAL A 272 -4.13 6.06 -3.04
C VAL A 272 -3.81 5.39 -4.38
N SER A 273 -2.57 5.54 -4.84
CA SER A 273 -2.15 4.94 -6.10
C SER A 273 -1.96 3.42 -5.94
N PHE A 274 -2.28 2.70 -7.01
CA PHE A 274 -2.06 1.27 -7.13
C PHE A 274 -1.44 0.97 -8.50
N VAL A 275 -0.28 0.33 -8.50
CA VAL A 275 0.41 -0.02 -9.76
C VAL A 275 -0.05 -1.39 -10.23
N VAL A 276 -0.87 -1.42 -11.27
CA VAL A 276 -1.23 -2.65 -11.97
C VAL A 276 0.01 -3.18 -12.68
N ARG A 277 0.51 -4.34 -12.25
CA ARG A 277 1.71 -4.96 -12.80
C ARG A 277 1.69 -6.47 -12.58
N THR A 278 1.78 -7.21 -13.67
CA THR A 278 2.06 -8.65 -13.66
C THR A 278 3.57 -8.87 -13.61
N SER A 279 4.04 -9.76 -12.73
CA SER A 279 5.45 -10.19 -12.69
C SER A 279 5.59 -11.57 -13.32
N TRP A 280 6.63 -11.77 -14.12
CA TRP A 280 7.07 -13.07 -14.62
C TRP A 280 8.33 -13.45 -13.85
N THR A 281 8.14 -14.10 -12.70
CA THR A 281 9.17 -14.28 -11.67
C THR A 281 10.17 -15.39 -11.95
N GLN A 282 9.86 -16.32 -12.84
CA GLN A 282 10.67 -17.51 -13.08
C GLN A 282 10.39 -18.10 -14.46
N LEU A 283 11.22 -19.05 -14.89
CA LEU A 283 10.95 -19.83 -16.09
C LEU A 283 9.54 -20.44 -16.01
N GLY A 284 8.76 -20.37 -17.09
CA GLY A 284 7.42 -20.95 -17.08
C GLY A 284 6.31 -20.12 -16.43
N PHE A 285 6.56 -18.86 -16.04
CA PHE A 285 5.65 -17.93 -15.36
C PHE A 285 5.31 -18.28 -13.90
N LYS A 286 5.01 -19.56 -13.63
CA LYS A 286 4.68 -20.10 -12.30
C LYS A 286 5.51 -21.36 -12.02
N ALA A 287 5.54 -21.80 -10.76
CA ALA A 287 6.38 -22.94 -10.35
C ALA A 287 6.03 -24.27 -11.03
N SER A 288 4.79 -24.43 -11.52
CA SER A 288 4.36 -25.61 -12.29
C SER A 288 4.60 -25.47 -13.80
N GLY A 289 5.24 -24.39 -14.24
CA GLY A 289 5.49 -24.11 -15.65
C GLY A 289 4.22 -23.78 -16.45
N GLY A 290 4.22 -24.18 -17.72
CA GLY A 290 3.10 -23.97 -18.64
C GLY A 290 3.12 -22.66 -19.43
N ARG A 291 4.04 -21.72 -19.13
CA ARG A 291 4.40 -20.56 -19.99
C ARG A 291 3.21 -19.74 -20.50
N TYR A 292 2.14 -19.68 -19.72
CA TYR A 292 0.92 -18.96 -20.03
C TYR A 292 0.70 -17.83 -19.01
N ASN A 293 0.61 -16.60 -19.50
CA ASN A 293 0.23 -15.44 -18.70
C ASN A 293 -1.27 -15.14 -18.91
N PRO A 294 -2.15 -15.43 -17.94
CA PRO A 294 -3.59 -15.16 -18.02
C PRO A 294 -3.96 -13.69 -17.76
N TYR A 295 -3.00 -12.86 -17.34
CA TYR A 295 -3.23 -11.46 -16.96
C TYR A 295 -2.73 -10.45 -18.00
N GLU A 296 -2.15 -10.91 -19.11
CA GLU A 296 -1.86 -10.02 -20.23
C GLU A 296 -3.18 -9.60 -20.87
N ASN A 297 -3.44 -8.30 -20.89
CA ASN A 297 -4.68 -7.70 -21.40
C ASN A 297 -4.42 -6.46 -22.27
N THR A 298 -3.17 -6.18 -22.63
CA THR A 298 -2.76 -5.06 -23.49
C THR A 298 -2.39 -5.55 -24.89
N LEU A 299 -1.45 -6.49 -25.01
CA LEU A 299 -1.16 -7.15 -26.29
C LEU A 299 -2.19 -8.25 -26.57
N ASN A 300 -2.62 -8.40 -27.82
CA ASN A 300 -3.59 -9.38 -28.28
C ASN A 300 -3.46 -9.62 -29.80
N THR A 301 -4.28 -10.52 -30.34
CA THR A 301 -4.24 -10.90 -31.77
C THR A 301 -4.54 -9.75 -32.74
N SER A 302 -5.29 -8.72 -32.34
CA SER A 302 -5.63 -7.58 -33.21
C SER A 302 -4.60 -6.44 -33.21
N ASN A 303 -3.68 -6.39 -32.23
CA ASN A 303 -2.72 -5.30 -32.10
C ASN A 303 -1.24 -5.72 -32.05
N VAL A 304 -0.92 -7.00 -31.85
CA VAL A 304 0.48 -7.47 -31.77
C VAL A 304 1.28 -7.19 -33.05
N GLY A 305 0.63 -7.12 -34.21
CA GLY A 305 1.25 -6.69 -35.47
C GLY A 305 1.85 -5.28 -35.46
N GLY A 306 1.44 -4.43 -34.51
CA GLY A 306 1.91 -3.04 -34.37
C GLY A 306 3.04 -2.83 -33.35
N ILE A 307 3.65 -3.88 -32.79
CA ILE A 307 4.74 -3.72 -31.82
C ILE A 307 6.08 -3.39 -32.52
N GLY A 308 6.88 -2.55 -31.87
CA GLY A 308 8.23 -2.19 -32.27
C GLY A 308 9.22 -2.30 -31.11
N GLN A 309 10.52 -2.35 -31.41
CA GLN A 309 11.57 -2.44 -30.39
C GLN A 309 11.64 -1.13 -29.59
N ALA A 310 11.22 -1.15 -28.33
CA ALA A 310 11.24 0.00 -27.44
C ALA A 310 12.65 0.29 -26.91
N TRP A 311 13.39 -0.75 -26.54
CA TRP A 311 14.79 -0.65 -26.11
C TRP A 311 15.58 -1.93 -26.37
N ALA A 312 16.91 -1.80 -26.36
CA ALA A 312 17.84 -2.92 -26.34
C ALA A 312 18.96 -2.65 -25.32
N TYR A 313 19.33 -3.67 -24.54
CA TYR A 313 20.40 -3.64 -23.55
C TYR A 313 21.42 -4.74 -23.85
N SER A 314 22.72 -4.43 -23.77
CA SER A 314 23.78 -5.43 -23.91
C SER A 314 24.64 -5.49 -22.64
N PRO A 315 24.71 -6.65 -21.95
CA PRO A 315 25.70 -6.88 -20.90
C PRO A 315 27.10 -7.22 -21.47
N GLY A 316 27.27 -7.36 -22.79
CA GLY A 316 28.56 -7.62 -23.45
C GLY A 316 28.89 -9.11 -23.70
N SER A 317 27.90 -10.00 -23.63
CA SER A 317 28.04 -11.41 -24.03
C SER A 317 26.68 -11.95 -24.49
N ALA A 318 26.67 -13.08 -25.21
CA ALA A 318 25.45 -13.79 -25.62
C ALA A 318 24.44 -14.00 -24.46
N ILE A 319 23.14 -13.95 -24.79
CA ILE A 319 22.04 -14.18 -23.87
C ILE A 319 21.27 -15.42 -24.33
N SER A 320 21.27 -16.45 -23.49
CA SER A 320 20.59 -17.73 -23.75
C SER A 320 19.61 -18.13 -22.64
N SER A 321 19.47 -17.28 -21.61
CA SER A 321 18.41 -17.42 -20.61
C SER A 321 17.16 -16.63 -21.03
N SER A 322 15.98 -17.02 -20.55
CA SER A 322 14.82 -16.13 -20.57
C SER A 322 15.05 -14.91 -19.67
N VAL A 323 14.28 -13.85 -19.90
CA VAL A 323 14.29 -12.63 -19.09
C VAL A 323 13.26 -12.76 -17.98
N THR A 324 13.68 -12.51 -16.74
CA THR A 324 12.77 -12.52 -15.58
C THR A 324 12.34 -11.10 -15.25
N VAL A 325 11.03 -10.85 -15.13
CA VAL A 325 10.48 -9.50 -14.92
C VAL A 325 9.77 -9.44 -13.58
N TYR A 326 10.35 -8.72 -12.61
CA TYR A 326 9.84 -8.63 -11.24
C TYR A 326 10.12 -7.26 -10.63
N GLY A 327 9.14 -6.70 -9.91
CA GLY A 327 9.29 -5.40 -9.22
C GLY A 327 9.56 -4.20 -10.14
N GLY A 328 9.24 -4.30 -11.43
CA GLY A 328 9.55 -3.26 -12.44
C GLY A 328 10.96 -3.34 -13.02
N ASN A 329 11.72 -4.40 -12.71
CA ASN A 329 13.03 -4.66 -13.27
C ASN A 329 12.99 -5.90 -14.18
N ALA A 330 13.81 -5.91 -15.21
CA ALA A 330 14.16 -7.09 -15.97
C ALA A 330 15.54 -7.60 -15.49
N TYR A 331 15.63 -8.89 -15.18
CA TYR A 331 16.84 -9.58 -14.72
C TYR A 331 17.35 -10.51 -15.82
N ILE A 332 18.63 -10.37 -16.13
CA ILE A 332 19.30 -11.01 -17.26
C ILE A 332 20.56 -11.71 -16.76
N LEU A 333 20.63 -13.04 -16.89
CA LEU A 333 21.89 -13.76 -16.78
C LEU A 333 22.55 -13.78 -18.17
N SER A 334 23.81 -13.39 -18.26
CA SER A 334 24.57 -13.47 -19.52
C SER A 334 25.55 -14.64 -19.49
N ALA A 335 25.89 -15.18 -20.66
CA ALA A 335 26.74 -16.36 -20.79
C ALA A 335 28.19 -16.18 -20.26
N SER A 336 28.62 -14.97 -19.89
CA SER A 336 29.99 -14.73 -19.37
C SER A 336 30.11 -13.58 -18.37
N ASN A 337 29.19 -12.61 -18.36
CA ASN A 337 29.34 -11.35 -17.63
C ASN A 337 28.40 -11.25 -16.40
N GLY A 338 27.85 -12.38 -15.95
CA GLY A 338 27.03 -12.48 -14.76
C GLY A 338 25.61 -11.94 -14.90
N LEU A 339 25.03 -11.58 -13.76
CA LEU A 339 23.65 -11.14 -13.63
C LEU A 339 23.56 -9.61 -13.73
N SER A 340 22.68 -9.10 -14.58
CA SER A 340 22.34 -7.67 -14.67
C SER A 340 20.87 -7.44 -14.34
N ALA A 341 20.58 -6.32 -13.69
CA ALA A 341 19.22 -5.81 -13.57
C ALA A 341 19.09 -4.49 -14.33
N VAL A 342 18.09 -4.41 -15.21
CA VAL A 342 17.71 -3.18 -15.92
C VAL A 342 16.28 -2.79 -15.57
N ASP A 343 15.95 -1.53 -15.76
CA ASP A 343 14.57 -1.07 -15.73
C ASP A 343 13.74 -1.74 -16.83
N ALA A 344 12.60 -2.36 -16.48
CA ALA A 344 11.81 -3.11 -17.46
C ALA A 344 11.13 -2.21 -18.51
N THR A 345 10.95 -0.92 -18.22
CA THR A 345 10.30 0.03 -19.14
C THR A 345 11.31 0.73 -20.04
N THR A 346 12.49 1.07 -19.54
CA THR A 346 13.49 1.90 -20.26
C THR A 346 14.76 1.17 -20.69
N GLY A 347 15.01 -0.05 -20.19
CA GLY A 347 16.26 -0.78 -20.44
C GLY A 347 17.49 -0.18 -19.73
N ALA A 348 17.31 0.86 -18.91
CA ALA A 348 18.39 1.52 -18.18
C ALA A 348 18.99 0.58 -17.11
N LEU A 349 20.31 0.47 -17.07
CA LEU A 349 21.02 -0.35 -16.10
C LEU A 349 20.81 0.14 -14.66
N LYS A 350 20.41 -0.76 -13.76
CA LYS A 350 20.31 -0.49 -12.31
C LYS A 350 21.51 -1.05 -11.54
N TRP A 351 21.88 -2.30 -11.78
CA TRP A 351 23.06 -2.93 -11.16
C TRP A 351 23.59 -4.12 -11.96
N LYS A 352 24.83 -4.53 -11.66
CA LYS A 352 25.47 -5.76 -12.16
C LYS A 352 26.07 -6.56 -11.01
N TYR A 353 26.02 -7.88 -11.13
CA TYR A 353 26.69 -8.84 -10.25
C TYR A 353 27.48 -9.84 -11.13
N ALA A 354 28.74 -9.51 -11.42
CA ALA A 354 29.60 -10.28 -12.31
C ALA A 354 30.05 -11.62 -11.71
N ALA A 355 30.16 -11.71 -10.37
CA ALA A 355 30.70 -12.87 -9.66
C ALA A 355 29.81 -14.14 -9.72
N ALA A 356 28.59 -14.05 -10.27
CA ALA A 356 27.80 -15.22 -10.62
C ALA A 356 28.44 -16.05 -11.75
N GLY A 357 29.36 -15.47 -12.52
CA GLY A 357 29.93 -16.11 -13.71
C GLY A 357 28.91 -16.24 -14.85
N GLY A 358 29.28 -16.99 -15.88
CA GLY A 358 28.39 -17.31 -17.00
C GLY A 358 27.37 -18.40 -16.66
N GLY A 359 26.23 -18.41 -17.35
CA GLY A 359 25.27 -19.50 -17.28
C GLY A 359 24.08 -19.36 -18.22
N TYR A 360 23.29 -20.44 -18.32
CA TYR A 360 22.06 -20.53 -19.12
C TYR A 360 20.78 -20.47 -18.26
N SER A 361 20.94 -20.60 -16.93
CA SER A 361 19.88 -20.52 -15.92
C SER A 361 19.06 -19.22 -16.03
N THR A 362 17.77 -19.34 -16.31
CA THR A 362 16.82 -18.21 -16.18
C THR A 362 16.70 -17.81 -14.70
N PRO A 363 16.88 -16.52 -14.34
CA PRO A 363 16.81 -16.11 -12.93
C PRO A 363 15.44 -16.37 -12.30
N ASN A 364 15.40 -16.81 -11.04
CA ASN A 364 14.18 -16.84 -10.23
C ASN A 364 14.13 -15.59 -9.34
N ALA A 365 12.99 -14.89 -9.29
CA ALA A 365 12.82 -13.66 -8.52
C ALA A 365 11.63 -13.77 -7.55
N THR A 366 11.90 -13.86 -6.25
CA THR A 366 10.84 -13.95 -5.24
C THR A 366 11.25 -13.32 -3.91
N LYS A 367 10.28 -12.71 -3.22
CA LYS A 367 10.46 -12.07 -1.89
C LYS A 367 11.67 -11.12 -1.77
N GLY A 368 12.04 -10.44 -2.86
CA GLY A 368 13.17 -9.50 -2.89
C GLY A 368 14.55 -10.14 -3.13
N VAL A 369 14.58 -11.42 -3.53
CA VAL A 369 15.81 -12.18 -3.84
C VAL A 369 15.76 -12.66 -5.28
N ILE A 370 16.91 -12.63 -5.96
CA ILE A 370 17.15 -13.25 -7.26
C ILE A 370 18.06 -14.45 -7.07
N TYR A 371 17.66 -15.61 -7.61
CA TYR A 371 18.43 -16.85 -7.59
C TYR A 371 18.86 -17.23 -9.01
N VAL A 372 20.14 -17.61 -9.18
CA VAL A 372 20.69 -18.09 -10.45
C VAL A 372 21.66 -19.25 -10.21
N GLY A 373 21.67 -20.23 -11.13
CA GLY A 373 22.75 -21.21 -11.26
C GLY A 373 23.84 -20.71 -12.20
N SER A 374 25.09 -21.13 -11.95
CA SER A 374 26.23 -20.85 -12.83
C SER A 374 26.81 -22.10 -13.49
N ALA A 375 27.52 -21.90 -14.61
CA ALA A 375 28.28 -22.95 -15.28
C ALA A 375 29.36 -23.59 -14.39
N ALA A 376 29.76 -22.94 -13.30
CA ALA A 376 30.75 -23.44 -12.35
C ALA A 376 30.14 -24.28 -11.20
N GLY A 377 28.89 -24.73 -11.31
CA GLY A 377 28.27 -25.53 -10.25
C GLY A 377 27.88 -24.71 -9.01
N THR A 378 27.57 -23.41 -9.13
CA THR A 378 27.26 -22.56 -7.96
C THR A 378 25.93 -21.85 -8.10
N VAL A 379 25.08 -21.98 -7.08
CA VAL A 379 23.86 -21.19 -6.91
C VAL A 379 24.20 -19.90 -6.17
N TYR A 380 23.73 -18.77 -6.70
CA TYR A 380 23.85 -17.46 -6.07
C TYR A 380 22.47 -16.91 -5.72
N ALA A 381 22.33 -16.35 -4.53
CA ALA A 381 21.19 -15.55 -4.11
C ALA A 381 21.64 -14.09 -3.92
N VAL A 382 21.07 -13.17 -4.69
CA VAL A 382 21.37 -11.73 -4.60
C VAL A 382 20.11 -10.91 -4.30
N ASN A 383 20.27 -9.78 -3.62
CA ASN A 383 19.18 -8.85 -3.36
C ASN A 383 18.65 -8.24 -4.67
N SER A 384 17.34 -8.30 -4.92
CA SER A 384 16.75 -7.85 -6.19
C SER A 384 16.90 -6.35 -6.46
N THR A 385 17.05 -5.55 -5.41
CA THR A 385 17.10 -4.09 -5.51
C THR A 385 18.54 -3.57 -5.65
N SER A 386 19.50 -4.14 -4.93
CA SER A 386 20.89 -3.67 -4.91
C SER A 386 21.89 -4.55 -5.67
N GLY A 387 21.54 -5.78 -6.02
CA GLY A 387 22.47 -6.77 -6.59
C GLY A 387 23.49 -7.32 -5.59
N ALA A 388 23.39 -6.95 -4.31
CA ALA A 388 24.29 -7.44 -3.27
C ALA A 388 24.11 -8.94 -3.03
N LEU A 389 25.23 -9.67 -2.89
CA LEU A 389 25.21 -11.09 -2.52
C LEU A 389 24.57 -11.29 -1.14
N LEU A 390 23.64 -12.23 -1.03
CA LEU A 390 23.07 -12.70 0.23
C LEU A 390 23.74 -14.00 0.66
N TRP A 391 23.84 -14.96 -0.25
CA TRP A 391 24.59 -16.21 -0.08
C TRP A 391 24.98 -16.80 -1.44
N SER A 392 26.03 -17.64 -1.46
CA SER A 392 26.32 -18.55 -2.56
C SER A 392 26.57 -19.97 -2.03
N ARG A 393 26.26 -20.97 -2.85
CA ARG A 393 26.48 -22.39 -2.53
C ARG A 393 26.88 -23.15 -3.78
N SER A 394 28.04 -23.79 -3.74
CA SER A 394 28.43 -24.75 -4.78
C SER A 394 27.69 -26.08 -4.56
N VAL A 395 27.06 -26.59 -5.61
CA VAL A 395 26.35 -27.88 -5.72
C VAL A 395 26.63 -28.47 -7.11
N GLY A 396 27.08 -29.72 -7.13
CA GLY A 396 27.39 -30.47 -8.35
C GLY A 396 28.29 -29.74 -9.35
N THR A 397 27.93 -29.86 -10.62
CA THR A 397 28.61 -29.22 -11.77
C THR A 397 27.59 -28.53 -12.69
N GLY A 398 28.03 -27.53 -13.48
CA GLY A 398 27.25 -26.97 -14.61
C GLY A 398 25.74 -26.75 -14.38
N LEU A 399 25.35 -25.66 -13.72
CA LEU A 399 23.92 -25.36 -13.45
C LEU A 399 23.30 -24.54 -14.59
N SER A 400 23.03 -25.22 -15.71
CA SER A 400 22.28 -24.64 -16.83
C SER A 400 20.77 -24.66 -16.64
N SER A 401 20.27 -25.57 -15.79
CA SER A 401 18.87 -25.62 -15.40
C SER A 401 18.47 -24.36 -14.61
N SER A 402 17.22 -23.92 -14.73
CA SER A 402 16.72 -22.70 -14.08
C SER A 402 16.12 -23.03 -12.71
N PRO A 403 16.45 -22.30 -11.63
CA PRO A 403 15.93 -22.60 -10.31
C PRO A 403 14.43 -22.32 -10.18
N VAL A 404 13.71 -23.20 -9.47
CA VAL A 404 12.33 -22.99 -9.03
C VAL A 404 12.30 -22.86 -7.51
N VAL A 405 11.52 -21.92 -6.96
CA VAL A 405 11.44 -21.67 -5.51
C VAL A 405 10.00 -21.81 -5.01
N VAL A 406 9.76 -22.79 -4.15
CA VAL A 406 8.44 -23.08 -3.56
C VAL A 406 8.60 -23.31 -2.05
N ASN A 407 7.73 -22.70 -1.25
CA ASN A 407 7.66 -22.86 0.22
C ASN A 407 8.99 -22.63 0.97
N GLY A 408 9.90 -21.82 0.40
CA GLY A 408 11.21 -21.54 0.99
C GLY A 408 12.32 -22.53 0.64
N ILE A 409 12.04 -23.47 -0.26
CA ILE A 409 13.02 -24.39 -0.84
C ILE A 409 13.25 -24.00 -2.31
N LEU A 410 14.51 -23.90 -2.70
CA LEU A 410 14.99 -23.74 -4.07
C LEU A 410 15.37 -25.10 -4.62
N TYR A 411 14.95 -25.42 -5.84
CA TYR A 411 15.33 -26.65 -6.53
C TYR A 411 16.04 -26.34 -7.83
N ILE A 412 17.12 -27.08 -8.13
CA ILE A 412 17.91 -26.93 -9.35
C ILE A 412 18.52 -28.28 -9.77
N GLY A 413 18.59 -28.54 -11.07
CA GLY A 413 19.26 -29.71 -11.66
C GLY A 413 20.71 -29.42 -12.06
N SER A 414 21.57 -30.43 -11.99
CA SER A 414 23.00 -30.34 -12.30
C SER A 414 23.44 -31.31 -13.39
N TYR A 415 24.50 -30.96 -14.11
CA TYR A 415 25.15 -31.83 -15.09
C TYR A 415 25.80 -33.09 -14.47
N ASP A 416 25.97 -33.15 -13.14
CA ASP A 416 26.44 -34.37 -12.47
C ASP A 416 25.36 -35.45 -12.30
N GLY A 417 24.13 -35.18 -12.76
CA GLY A 417 22.98 -36.06 -12.63
C GLY A 417 22.18 -35.87 -11.34
N SER A 418 22.45 -34.82 -10.55
CA SER A 418 21.73 -34.58 -9.30
C SER A 418 20.68 -33.46 -9.41
N VAL A 419 19.52 -33.70 -8.83
CA VAL A 419 18.59 -32.64 -8.39
C VAL A 419 19.02 -32.22 -6.98
N TYR A 420 19.17 -30.93 -6.76
CA TYR A 420 19.48 -30.35 -5.45
C TYR A 420 18.32 -29.51 -4.93
N ALA A 421 17.92 -29.74 -3.69
CA ALA A 421 17.03 -28.87 -2.93
C ALA A 421 17.83 -28.09 -1.87
N LEU A 422 17.71 -26.77 -1.88
CA LEU A 422 18.40 -25.86 -0.96
C LEU A 422 17.37 -25.03 -0.19
N ASN A 423 17.64 -24.75 1.08
CA ASN A 423 16.90 -23.74 1.83
C ASN A 423 17.16 -22.36 1.20
N ALA A 424 16.13 -21.72 0.64
CA ALA A 424 16.26 -20.52 -0.17
C ALA A 424 16.76 -19.29 0.62
N THR A 425 16.66 -19.30 1.96
CA THR A 425 17.15 -18.22 2.83
C THR A 425 18.63 -18.36 3.18
N THR A 426 19.16 -19.58 3.26
CA THR A 426 20.51 -19.86 3.80
C THR A 426 21.46 -20.53 2.81
N GLY A 427 20.96 -21.07 1.70
CA GLY A 427 21.74 -21.86 0.76
C GLY A 427 22.24 -23.20 1.34
N ALA A 428 21.69 -23.67 2.46
CA ALA A 428 21.98 -25.01 2.97
C ALA A 428 21.26 -26.07 2.14
N VAL A 429 21.95 -27.16 1.78
CA VAL A 429 21.30 -28.30 1.09
C VAL A 429 20.34 -28.98 2.07
N VAL A 430 19.11 -29.20 1.63
CA VAL A 430 18.06 -29.93 2.36
C VAL A 430 18.09 -31.39 1.97
N TRP A 431 18.10 -31.66 0.66
CA TRP A 431 18.25 -33.00 0.09
C TRP A 431 18.88 -32.92 -1.31
N SER A 432 19.37 -34.07 -1.80
CA SER A 432 19.80 -34.25 -3.18
C SER A 432 19.39 -35.64 -3.68
N TYR A 433 18.94 -35.73 -4.94
CA TYR A 433 18.54 -36.98 -5.58
C TYR A 433 19.34 -37.18 -6.87
N ALA A 434 19.97 -38.35 -7.04
CA ALA A 434 20.74 -38.68 -8.24
C ALA A 434 19.88 -39.48 -9.25
N THR A 435 19.81 -38.99 -10.49
CA THR A 435 19.30 -39.72 -11.66
C THR A 435 20.45 -40.52 -12.32
N GLY A 436 20.18 -41.18 -13.45
CA GLY A 436 21.20 -41.92 -14.21
C GLY A 436 22.03 -41.07 -15.17
N GLY A 437 21.75 -39.78 -15.32
CA GLY A 437 22.32 -38.92 -16.37
C GLY A 437 22.13 -37.43 -16.11
N ALA A 438 22.87 -36.59 -16.83
CA ALA A 438 22.89 -35.14 -16.63
C ALA A 438 21.49 -34.49 -16.69
N ILE A 439 21.28 -33.44 -15.89
CA ILE A 439 20.00 -32.73 -15.80
C ILE A 439 20.11 -31.34 -16.44
N TYR A 440 19.75 -31.27 -17.73
CA TYR A 440 19.59 -30.02 -18.49
C TYR A 440 18.22 -29.39 -18.26
N SER A 441 17.19 -30.22 -18.11
CA SER A 441 15.82 -29.77 -17.83
C SER A 441 15.74 -28.96 -16.55
N SER A 442 14.93 -27.91 -16.55
CA SER A 442 14.62 -27.15 -15.34
C SER A 442 13.57 -27.89 -14.49
N PRO A 443 13.73 -27.98 -13.16
CA PRO A 443 12.72 -28.58 -12.30
C PRO A 443 11.45 -27.69 -12.24
N MET A 444 10.29 -28.34 -12.16
CA MET A 444 8.99 -27.68 -11.96
C MET A 444 8.27 -28.34 -10.79
N VAL A 445 7.54 -27.57 -9.99
CA VAL A 445 6.87 -28.05 -8.78
C VAL A 445 5.36 -27.79 -8.84
N SER A 446 4.57 -28.83 -8.59
CA SER A 446 3.10 -28.75 -8.52
C SER A 446 2.58 -29.70 -7.44
N ASN A 447 1.68 -29.19 -6.58
CA ASN A 447 1.02 -29.96 -5.52
C ASN A 447 1.97 -30.76 -4.59
N GLY A 448 3.16 -30.24 -4.33
CA GLY A 448 4.17 -30.90 -3.49
C GLY A 448 5.11 -31.85 -4.22
N ILE A 449 4.90 -32.10 -5.51
CA ILE A 449 5.75 -32.97 -6.33
C ILE A 449 6.64 -32.11 -7.24
N LEU A 450 7.91 -32.46 -7.35
CA LEU A 450 8.90 -31.91 -8.27
C LEU A 450 9.03 -32.82 -9.50
N TYR A 451 8.99 -32.23 -10.69
CA TYR A 451 9.09 -32.91 -11.98
C TYR A 451 10.32 -32.41 -12.74
N VAL A 452 11.10 -33.31 -13.32
CA VAL A 452 12.30 -32.97 -14.10
C VAL A 452 12.62 -34.04 -15.15
N GLY A 453 13.08 -33.63 -16.32
CA GLY A 453 13.66 -34.53 -17.33
C GLY A 453 15.16 -34.73 -17.14
N SER A 454 15.71 -35.82 -17.65
CA SER A 454 17.12 -36.18 -17.51
C SER A 454 17.63 -36.85 -18.79
N ASN A 455 18.95 -36.81 -19.00
CA ASN A 455 19.61 -37.38 -20.18
C ASN A 455 19.85 -38.91 -20.04
N ASP A 456 19.13 -39.57 -19.12
CA ASP A 456 19.02 -41.03 -18.96
C ASP A 456 17.69 -41.59 -19.50
N ASP A 457 17.01 -40.82 -20.35
CA ASP A 457 15.71 -41.12 -20.97
C ASP A 457 14.52 -41.20 -19.98
N TYR A 458 14.63 -40.59 -18.79
CA TYR A 458 13.54 -40.56 -17.82
C TYR A 458 12.98 -39.15 -17.56
N VAL A 459 11.66 -39.12 -17.39
CA VAL A 459 10.95 -38.09 -16.60
C VAL A 459 10.88 -38.57 -15.16
N TYR A 460 11.37 -37.78 -14.21
CA TYR A 460 11.30 -38.06 -12.77
C TYR A 460 10.23 -37.22 -12.10
N ALA A 461 9.53 -37.82 -11.12
CA ALA A 461 8.70 -37.15 -10.14
C ALA A 461 9.18 -37.49 -8.72
N LEU A 462 9.52 -36.48 -7.95
CA LEU A 462 10.04 -36.59 -6.59
C LEU A 462 9.13 -35.83 -5.61
N ASP A 463 8.93 -36.32 -4.39
CA ASP A 463 8.35 -35.50 -3.33
C ASP A 463 9.28 -34.31 -3.06
N ALA A 464 8.76 -33.09 -3.22
CA ALA A 464 9.56 -31.88 -3.12
C ALA A 464 10.09 -31.65 -1.70
N THR A 465 9.46 -32.23 -0.68
CA THR A 465 9.87 -32.03 0.73
C THR A 465 11.09 -32.86 1.10
N SER A 466 11.14 -34.12 0.67
CA SER A 466 12.12 -35.13 1.07
C SER A 466 13.09 -35.55 -0.04
N GLY A 467 12.75 -35.30 -1.31
CA GLY A 467 13.49 -35.79 -2.47
C GLY A 467 13.27 -37.28 -2.77
N ALA A 468 12.32 -37.94 -2.09
CA ALA A 468 11.98 -39.33 -2.37
C ALA A 468 11.38 -39.49 -3.77
N LEU A 469 11.69 -40.59 -4.45
CA LEU A 469 11.12 -40.92 -5.76
C LEU A 469 9.66 -41.37 -5.61
N ASP A 470 8.72 -40.62 -6.21
CA ASP A 470 7.32 -41.02 -6.33
C ASP A 470 7.15 -41.94 -7.54
N TRP A 471 7.59 -41.47 -8.72
CA TRP A 471 7.59 -42.25 -9.96
C TRP A 471 8.67 -41.75 -10.93
N ARG A 472 9.02 -42.61 -11.90
CA ARG A 472 9.74 -42.20 -13.11
C ARG A 472 9.14 -42.88 -14.33
N TYR A 473 9.17 -42.20 -15.47
CA TYR A 473 8.64 -42.70 -16.73
C TYR A 473 9.75 -42.72 -17.80
N LEU A 474 9.96 -43.87 -18.43
CA LEU A 474 10.94 -44.07 -19.51
C LEU A 474 10.37 -43.61 -20.85
N THR A 475 10.94 -42.55 -21.43
CA THR A 475 10.71 -42.14 -22.82
C THR A 475 11.53 -43.02 -23.78
N GLY A 476 11.56 -42.71 -25.08
CA GLY A 476 12.43 -43.39 -26.04
C GLY A 476 13.81 -42.73 -26.25
N GLY A 477 14.18 -41.76 -25.41
CA GLY A 477 15.33 -40.88 -25.60
C GLY A 477 15.34 -39.68 -24.64
N ILE A 478 16.41 -38.89 -24.71
CA ILE A 478 16.74 -37.79 -23.79
C ILE A 478 15.56 -36.85 -23.54
N VAL A 479 15.47 -36.31 -22.32
CA VAL A 479 14.43 -35.36 -21.89
C VAL A 479 15.07 -34.04 -21.40
N GLU A 480 15.59 -33.23 -22.34
CA GLU A 480 16.07 -31.87 -22.00
C GLU A 480 14.92 -30.86 -21.84
N GLY A 481 13.77 -31.15 -22.45
CA GLY A 481 12.59 -30.30 -22.41
C GLY A 481 12.04 -30.10 -21.00
N VAL A 482 11.82 -28.85 -20.62
CA VAL A 482 11.26 -28.51 -19.30
C VAL A 482 9.79 -28.98 -19.22
N PRO A 483 9.40 -29.75 -18.19
CA PRO A 483 8.01 -30.17 -17.99
C PRO A 483 7.05 -28.98 -17.84
N ALA A 484 5.83 -29.11 -18.33
CA ALA A 484 4.73 -28.19 -18.04
C ALA A 484 3.62 -28.94 -17.31
N VAL A 485 3.32 -28.55 -16.06
CA VAL A 485 2.35 -29.25 -15.20
C VAL A 485 1.09 -28.40 -15.07
N VAL A 486 0.02 -28.85 -15.73
CA VAL A 486 -1.27 -28.14 -15.81
C VAL A 486 -2.41 -29.16 -15.68
N ASN A 487 -3.37 -28.85 -14.81
CA ASN A 487 -4.58 -29.65 -14.56
C ASN A 487 -4.31 -31.14 -14.26
N GLY A 488 -3.23 -31.44 -13.52
CA GLY A 488 -2.86 -32.81 -13.15
C GLY A 488 -2.17 -33.62 -14.26
N VAL A 489 -1.73 -32.97 -15.34
CA VAL A 489 -0.98 -33.59 -16.44
C VAL A 489 0.36 -32.89 -16.61
N VAL A 490 1.41 -33.69 -16.80
CA VAL A 490 2.78 -33.29 -17.12
C VAL A 490 2.97 -33.40 -18.63
N TYR A 491 3.20 -32.28 -19.32
CA TYR A 491 3.51 -32.25 -20.75
C TYR A 491 5.00 -32.03 -20.95
N VAL A 492 5.65 -32.88 -21.73
CA VAL A 492 7.11 -32.82 -21.96
C VAL A 492 7.49 -33.35 -23.34
N GLY A 493 8.53 -32.77 -23.94
CA GLY A 493 9.12 -33.21 -25.20
C GLY A 493 10.35 -34.10 -24.98
N SER A 494 10.66 -34.96 -25.94
CA SER A 494 11.83 -35.84 -25.91
C SER A 494 12.54 -35.90 -27.28
N ASP A 495 13.80 -36.30 -27.23
CA ASP A 495 14.65 -36.53 -28.41
C ASP A 495 14.18 -37.71 -29.26
N ASP A 496 13.34 -38.58 -28.70
CA ASP A 496 12.64 -39.66 -29.42
C ASP A 496 11.56 -39.19 -30.40
N SER A 497 11.49 -37.87 -30.63
CA SER A 497 10.58 -37.18 -31.54
C SER A 497 9.10 -37.21 -31.14
N LYS A 498 8.82 -37.35 -29.84
CA LYS A 498 7.46 -37.32 -29.28
C LYS A 498 7.24 -36.21 -28.27
N VAL A 499 5.96 -35.86 -28.12
CA VAL A 499 5.41 -35.18 -26.95
C VAL A 499 4.68 -36.20 -26.08
N TYR A 500 4.98 -36.20 -24.80
CA TYR A 500 4.36 -37.01 -23.78
C TYR A 500 3.40 -36.18 -22.93
N ALA A 501 2.23 -36.74 -22.63
CA ALA A 501 1.35 -36.28 -21.57
C ALA A 501 1.22 -37.39 -20.52
N LEU A 502 1.73 -37.14 -19.32
CA LEU A 502 1.76 -38.09 -18.21
C LEU A 502 0.85 -37.61 -17.08
N ASN A 503 0.15 -38.53 -16.40
CA ASN A 503 -0.58 -38.21 -15.19
C ASN A 503 0.41 -37.77 -14.10
N ALA A 504 0.19 -36.58 -13.52
CA ALA A 504 1.15 -35.98 -12.60
C ALA A 504 1.35 -36.79 -11.31
N VAL A 505 0.34 -37.52 -10.84
CA VAL A 505 0.42 -38.29 -9.58
C VAL A 505 0.98 -39.69 -9.80
N SER A 506 0.67 -40.35 -10.91
CA SER A 506 1.01 -41.77 -11.15
C SER A 506 2.06 -42.03 -12.22
N GLY A 507 2.46 -41.03 -13.00
CA GLY A 507 3.35 -41.18 -14.16
C GLY A 507 2.73 -41.93 -15.35
N ALA A 508 1.48 -42.38 -15.23
CA ALA A 508 0.79 -43.13 -16.28
C ALA A 508 0.58 -42.25 -17.53
N VAL A 509 0.82 -42.82 -18.71
CA VAL A 509 0.59 -42.12 -20.00
C VAL A 509 -0.89 -41.78 -20.15
N VAL A 510 -1.17 -40.50 -20.39
CA VAL A 510 -2.48 -40.00 -20.83
C VAL A 510 -2.55 -40.07 -22.35
N TRP A 511 -1.50 -39.57 -23.04
CA TRP A 511 -1.29 -39.74 -24.47
C TRP A 511 0.18 -39.53 -24.85
N THR A 512 0.55 -39.98 -26.05
CA THR A 512 1.81 -39.64 -26.72
C THR A 512 1.53 -39.26 -28.17
N ASN A 513 2.19 -38.23 -28.69
CA ASN A 513 2.14 -37.89 -30.12
C ASN A 513 3.55 -37.85 -30.70
N ALA A 514 3.79 -38.55 -31.81
CA ALA A 514 5.04 -38.50 -32.56
C ALA A 514 4.99 -37.37 -33.60
N LEU A 515 5.79 -36.32 -33.39
CA LEU A 515 5.88 -35.18 -34.31
C LEU A 515 6.87 -35.42 -35.46
N GLY A 516 7.62 -36.54 -35.43
CA GLY A 516 8.64 -36.87 -36.44
C GLY A 516 9.90 -36.01 -36.34
N ALA A 517 10.03 -35.22 -35.29
CA ALA A 517 11.18 -34.37 -34.99
C ALA A 517 11.33 -34.18 -33.47
N THR A 518 12.59 -34.08 -33.01
CA THR A 518 12.98 -33.81 -31.62
C THR A 518 12.28 -32.57 -31.05
N VAL A 519 11.86 -32.65 -29.78
CA VAL A 519 11.15 -31.59 -29.08
C VAL A 519 11.97 -31.06 -27.91
N TYR A 520 12.98 -30.22 -28.21
CA TYR A 520 13.83 -29.56 -27.20
C TYR A 520 13.06 -28.50 -26.37
N GLY A 521 12.10 -27.81 -27.00
CA GLY A 521 11.39 -26.69 -26.38
C GLY A 521 10.38 -27.14 -25.32
N SER A 522 10.28 -26.39 -24.22
CA SER A 522 9.22 -26.66 -23.23
C SER A 522 7.84 -26.36 -23.79
N ALA A 523 6.85 -27.13 -23.36
CA ALA A 523 5.45 -26.86 -23.68
C ALA A 523 4.93 -25.56 -23.02
N ALA A 524 4.14 -24.79 -23.76
CA ALA A 524 3.17 -23.85 -23.19
C ALA A 524 1.78 -24.47 -23.21
N VAL A 525 0.95 -24.23 -22.19
CA VAL A 525 -0.37 -24.84 -22.07
C VAL A 525 -1.40 -23.78 -21.70
N ALA A 526 -2.34 -23.53 -22.61
CA ALA A 526 -3.38 -22.52 -22.47
C ALA A 526 -4.66 -22.96 -23.20
N ASN A 527 -5.83 -22.65 -22.61
CA ASN A 527 -7.14 -22.82 -23.26
C ASN A 527 -7.41 -24.22 -23.88
N GLY A 528 -6.89 -25.28 -23.24
CA GLY A 528 -7.06 -26.66 -23.71
C GLY A 528 -6.11 -27.09 -24.84
N LEU A 529 -5.12 -26.25 -25.18
CA LEU A 529 -4.08 -26.55 -26.16
C LEU A 529 -2.69 -26.57 -25.52
N VAL A 530 -1.82 -27.40 -26.08
CA VAL A 530 -0.40 -27.57 -25.75
C VAL A 530 0.40 -27.12 -26.96
N TYR A 531 1.27 -26.13 -26.78
CA TYR A 531 2.09 -25.55 -27.84
C TYR A 531 3.55 -25.94 -27.63
N VAL A 532 4.20 -26.45 -28.68
CA VAL A 532 5.61 -26.87 -28.67
C VAL A 532 6.34 -26.45 -29.93
N GLY A 533 7.62 -26.12 -29.81
CA GLY A 533 8.54 -25.99 -30.94
C GLY A 533 9.31 -27.29 -31.16
N ALA A 534 9.58 -27.64 -32.43
CA ALA A 534 10.28 -28.86 -32.80
C ALA A 534 11.48 -28.60 -33.74
N SER A 535 12.36 -29.61 -33.86
CA SER A 535 13.60 -29.51 -34.63
C SER A 535 13.41 -29.41 -36.14
N ASN A 536 12.24 -29.79 -36.67
CA ASN A 536 11.87 -29.65 -38.08
C ASN A 536 11.43 -28.22 -38.49
N SER A 537 11.61 -27.22 -37.62
CA SER A 537 11.21 -25.82 -37.84
C SER A 537 9.72 -25.52 -37.71
N HIS A 538 8.91 -26.41 -37.12
CA HIS A 538 7.49 -26.16 -36.86
C HIS A 538 7.21 -25.75 -35.40
N ILE A 539 6.18 -24.94 -35.21
CA ILE A 539 5.45 -24.81 -33.94
C ILE A 539 4.14 -25.58 -34.09
N TYR A 540 3.86 -26.49 -33.17
CA TYR A 540 2.64 -27.30 -33.14
C TYR A 540 1.69 -26.83 -32.04
N ALA A 541 0.39 -26.89 -32.28
CA ALA A 541 -0.64 -26.89 -31.25
C ALA A 541 -1.35 -28.24 -31.20
N LEU A 542 -1.34 -28.89 -30.04
CA LEU A 542 -1.97 -30.18 -29.78
C LEU A 542 -3.13 -30.00 -28.79
N ARG A 543 -4.22 -30.77 -28.92
CA ARG A 543 -5.28 -30.80 -27.90
C ARG A 543 -4.73 -31.40 -26.60
N ALA A 544 -4.82 -30.66 -25.50
CA ALA A 544 -4.32 -31.09 -24.19
C ALA A 544 -4.96 -32.41 -23.70
N SER A 545 -6.21 -32.69 -24.09
CA SER A 545 -6.95 -33.90 -23.71
C SER A 545 -6.62 -35.16 -24.52
N THR A 546 -6.13 -35.03 -25.76
CA THR A 546 -6.00 -36.17 -26.69
C THR A 546 -4.67 -36.26 -27.42
N GLY A 547 -3.82 -35.22 -27.34
CA GLY A 547 -2.59 -35.13 -28.12
C GLY A 547 -2.81 -34.96 -29.62
N THR A 548 -4.03 -34.79 -30.13
CA THR A 548 -4.25 -34.57 -31.57
C THR A 548 -3.75 -33.19 -31.98
N ILE A 549 -2.91 -33.10 -33.01
CA ILE A 549 -2.53 -31.83 -33.64
C ILE A 549 -3.80 -31.11 -34.11
N VAL A 550 -3.89 -29.81 -33.81
CA VAL A 550 -4.97 -28.91 -34.23
C VAL A 550 -4.50 -28.04 -35.38
N TRP A 551 -3.28 -27.52 -35.27
CA TRP A 551 -2.56 -26.81 -36.31
C TRP A 551 -1.06 -26.97 -36.10
N ASP A 552 -0.30 -26.77 -37.17
CA ASP A 552 1.15 -26.57 -37.14
C ASP A 552 1.52 -25.38 -38.02
N ALA A 553 2.58 -24.67 -37.65
CA ALA A 553 3.04 -23.46 -38.33
C ALA A 553 4.52 -23.57 -38.65
N THR A 554 4.87 -23.55 -39.94
CA THR A 554 6.26 -23.55 -40.41
C THR A 554 6.94 -22.21 -40.08
N THR A 555 8.14 -22.30 -39.51
CA THR A 555 9.03 -21.16 -39.26
C THR A 555 10.30 -21.29 -40.13
N SER A 556 11.15 -20.26 -40.14
CA SER A 556 12.35 -20.22 -41.00
C SER A 556 13.52 -21.11 -40.54
N GLY A 557 13.38 -21.85 -39.43
CA GLY A 557 14.46 -22.64 -38.84
C GLY A 557 14.07 -23.28 -37.51
N LEU A 558 14.98 -24.08 -36.94
CA LEU A 558 14.75 -24.92 -35.76
C LEU A 558 14.18 -24.13 -34.55
N VAL A 559 13.07 -24.59 -33.99
CA VAL A 559 12.42 -23.98 -32.82
C VAL A 559 12.85 -24.70 -31.54
N GLY A 560 14.10 -24.48 -31.14
CA GLY A 560 14.67 -25.03 -29.89
C GLY A 560 14.37 -24.18 -28.65
N ALA A 561 14.04 -22.89 -28.83
CA ALA A 561 13.55 -22.06 -27.74
C ALA A 561 12.10 -22.43 -27.40
N SER A 562 11.73 -22.28 -26.13
CA SER A 562 10.36 -22.60 -25.70
C SER A 562 9.37 -21.51 -26.10
N VAL A 563 8.14 -21.91 -26.40
CA VAL A 563 7.06 -20.96 -26.74
C VAL A 563 6.39 -20.41 -25.48
N THR A 564 5.78 -19.23 -25.59
CA THR A 564 5.02 -18.55 -24.53
C THR A 564 3.65 -18.15 -25.06
N VAL A 565 2.60 -18.24 -24.24
CA VAL A 565 1.24 -17.83 -24.61
C VAL A 565 0.76 -16.68 -23.74
N ALA A 566 0.17 -15.66 -24.37
CA ALA A 566 -0.47 -14.55 -23.68
C ALA A 566 -1.63 -14.03 -24.55
N HIS A 567 -2.81 -13.84 -23.94
CA HIS A 567 -3.97 -13.18 -24.56
C HIS A 567 -4.32 -13.62 -26.01
N GLY A 568 -4.28 -14.93 -26.29
CA GLY A 568 -4.60 -15.49 -27.61
C GLY A 568 -3.45 -15.46 -28.62
N VAL A 569 -2.25 -15.06 -28.23
CA VAL A 569 -1.05 -15.02 -29.07
C VAL A 569 -0.01 -16.03 -28.57
N VAL A 570 0.58 -16.80 -29.48
CA VAL A 570 1.73 -17.68 -29.25
C VAL A 570 2.99 -16.95 -29.69
N TYR A 571 3.96 -16.79 -28.79
CA TYR A 571 5.26 -16.21 -29.06
C TYR A 571 6.32 -17.31 -29.08
N GLY A 572 7.11 -17.38 -30.14
CA GLY A 572 8.15 -18.39 -30.30
C GLY A 572 9.35 -17.84 -31.05
N ALA A 573 10.56 -18.31 -30.73
CA ALA A 573 11.79 -17.86 -31.36
C ALA A 573 12.59 -19.07 -31.90
N ASN A 574 13.34 -18.86 -32.98
CA ASN A 574 14.07 -19.94 -33.65
C ASN A 574 15.58 -19.65 -33.80
N TYR A 575 16.33 -20.67 -34.20
CA TYR A 575 17.78 -20.62 -34.36
C TYR A 575 18.21 -19.97 -35.70
N SER A 576 17.28 -19.33 -36.41
CA SER A 576 17.51 -18.52 -37.62
C SER A 576 17.10 -17.07 -37.38
N ASP A 577 17.39 -16.60 -36.17
CA ASP A 577 17.27 -15.23 -35.69
C ASP A 577 15.85 -14.65 -35.71
N GLN A 578 14.80 -15.45 -35.93
CA GLN A 578 13.42 -14.98 -35.98
C GLN A 578 12.67 -15.15 -34.66
N LEU A 579 11.99 -14.10 -34.23
CA LEU A 579 10.94 -14.10 -33.23
C LEU A 579 9.58 -13.96 -33.95
N TYR A 580 8.63 -14.81 -33.59
CA TYR A 580 7.26 -14.84 -34.13
C TYR A 580 6.23 -14.47 -33.06
N ALA A 581 5.15 -13.86 -33.51
CA ALA A 581 3.85 -13.88 -32.83
C ALA A 581 2.83 -14.54 -33.77
N LEU A 582 2.15 -15.58 -33.30
CA LEU A 582 1.15 -16.36 -34.05
C LEU A 582 -0.21 -16.27 -33.36
N ASP A 583 -1.30 -16.36 -34.11
CA ASP A 583 -2.64 -16.54 -33.54
C ASP A 583 -2.76 -17.94 -32.90
N ALA A 584 -3.11 -18.01 -31.62
CA ALA A 584 -3.17 -19.26 -30.87
C ALA A 584 -4.24 -20.25 -31.38
N SER A 585 -5.26 -19.76 -32.11
CA SER A 585 -6.38 -20.58 -32.55
C SER A 585 -6.15 -21.30 -33.89
N TYR A 586 -5.32 -20.75 -34.78
CA TYR A 586 -5.03 -21.34 -36.11
C TYR A 586 -3.57 -21.26 -36.57
N GLY A 587 -2.65 -20.73 -35.75
CA GLY A 587 -1.20 -20.72 -36.02
C GLY A 587 -0.72 -19.67 -37.04
N GLY A 588 -1.61 -18.81 -37.55
CA GLY A 588 -1.25 -17.79 -38.54
C GLY A 588 -0.32 -16.72 -37.98
N VAL A 589 0.67 -16.31 -38.77
CA VAL A 589 1.65 -15.28 -38.39
C VAL A 589 1.00 -13.90 -38.29
N LEU A 590 1.10 -13.28 -37.12
CA LEU A 590 0.61 -11.92 -36.83
C LEU A 590 1.73 -10.88 -36.85
N TRP A 591 2.96 -11.28 -36.48
CA TRP A 591 4.15 -10.41 -36.45
C TRP A 591 5.43 -11.25 -36.47
N THR A 592 6.51 -10.67 -37.00
CA THR A 592 7.86 -11.26 -36.97
C THR A 592 8.94 -10.20 -36.72
N TYR A 593 10.07 -10.62 -36.15
CA TYR A 593 11.27 -9.80 -36.02
C TYR A 593 12.53 -10.64 -36.17
N THR A 594 13.42 -10.21 -37.07
CA THR A 594 14.77 -10.78 -37.24
C THR A 594 15.78 -10.05 -36.36
N ALA A 595 16.46 -10.78 -35.47
CA ALA A 595 17.64 -10.30 -34.75
C ALA A 595 18.90 -10.36 -35.64
N GLY A 596 20.02 -9.88 -35.11
CA GLY A 596 21.35 -10.02 -35.74
C GLY A 596 22.15 -11.19 -35.15
N GLY A 597 21.46 -12.20 -34.62
CA GLY A 597 22.04 -13.38 -33.97
C GLY A 597 20.99 -14.27 -33.33
N THR A 598 21.37 -15.53 -33.10
CA THR A 598 20.48 -16.66 -32.84
C THR A 598 19.75 -16.60 -31.50
N PHE A 599 18.47 -17.00 -31.48
CA PHE A 599 17.71 -17.17 -30.24
C PHE A 599 17.95 -18.56 -29.63
N PHE A 600 19.15 -18.78 -29.07
CA PHE A 600 19.49 -20.01 -28.36
C PHE A 600 18.73 -20.13 -27.04
N PHE A 601 17.81 -21.10 -26.94
CA PHE A 601 17.07 -21.56 -25.75
C PHE A 601 16.19 -20.54 -25.00
N ALA A 602 16.44 -19.24 -25.16
CA ALA A 602 15.71 -18.15 -24.50
C ALA A 602 14.26 -18.05 -25.00
N ALA A 603 13.30 -18.41 -24.14
CA ALA A 603 11.88 -18.22 -24.42
C ALA A 603 11.47 -16.75 -24.28
N PRO A 604 10.54 -16.23 -25.11
CA PRO A 604 9.95 -14.91 -24.94
C PRO A 604 9.24 -14.79 -23.59
N THR A 605 9.43 -13.66 -22.90
CA THR A 605 8.69 -13.31 -21.68
C THR A 605 7.68 -12.23 -22.01
N VAL A 606 6.39 -12.46 -21.75
CA VAL A 606 5.30 -11.53 -22.14
C VAL A 606 4.51 -11.08 -20.93
N VAL A 607 4.70 -9.83 -20.54
CA VAL A 607 4.01 -9.16 -19.42
C VAL A 607 3.89 -7.67 -19.66
N ASN A 608 2.83 -7.07 -19.11
CA ASN A 608 2.63 -5.62 -19.05
C ASN A 608 2.67 -4.96 -20.43
N GLY A 609 2.02 -5.59 -21.43
CA GLY A 609 2.00 -5.07 -22.80
C GLY A 609 3.34 -5.11 -23.53
N SER A 610 4.30 -5.90 -23.03
CA SER A 610 5.69 -5.93 -23.51
C SER A 610 6.18 -7.36 -23.74
N VAL A 611 6.92 -7.59 -24.82
CA VAL A 611 7.63 -8.84 -25.13
C VAL A 611 9.12 -8.65 -24.88
N TYR A 612 9.72 -9.47 -24.03
CA TYR A 612 11.16 -9.44 -23.70
C TYR A 612 11.85 -10.71 -24.20
N ILE A 613 13.01 -10.58 -24.85
CA ILE A 613 13.83 -11.73 -25.29
C ILE A 613 15.32 -11.38 -25.34
N GLY A 614 16.17 -12.36 -25.03
CA GLY A 614 17.62 -12.30 -25.22
C GLY A 614 18.07 -13.06 -26.47
N SER A 615 19.11 -12.58 -27.14
CA SER A 615 19.71 -13.19 -28.33
C SER A 615 21.22 -13.47 -28.15
N GLY A 616 21.73 -14.40 -28.95
CA GLY A 616 23.15 -14.69 -29.14
C GLY A 616 23.96 -13.49 -29.64
N ASP A 617 23.33 -12.46 -30.22
CA ASP A 617 23.98 -11.17 -30.51
C ASP A 617 24.38 -10.35 -29.26
N GLY A 618 24.09 -10.92 -28.08
CA GLY A 618 24.45 -10.35 -26.78
C GLY A 618 23.57 -9.19 -26.36
N ARG A 619 22.33 -9.11 -26.88
CA ARG A 619 21.34 -8.11 -26.48
C ARG A 619 20.08 -8.76 -25.93
N VAL A 620 19.53 -8.14 -24.90
CA VAL A 620 18.12 -8.27 -24.53
C VAL A 620 17.34 -7.12 -25.14
N ARG A 621 16.16 -7.40 -25.68
CA ARG A 621 15.25 -6.45 -26.30
C ARG A 621 13.91 -6.45 -25.58
N ALA A 622 13.24 -5.30 -25.61
CA ALA A 622 11.82 -5.18 -25.30
C ALA A 622 11.06 -4.66 -26.52
N PHE A 623 9.90 -5.26 -26.81
CA PHE A 623 8.98 -4.82 -27.85
C PHE A 623 7.65 -4.40 -27.23
N THR A 624 7.15 -3.23 -27.63
CA THR A 624 5.87 -2.66 -27.12
C THR A 624 5.09 -2.03 -28.27
N LEU A 625 3.82 -1.71 -28.04
CA LEU A 625 3.08 -0.80 -28.92
C LEU A 625 3.72 0.60 -28.92
N ALA A 626 3.52 1.34 -30.02
CA ALA A 626 3.92 2.74 -30.09
C ALA A 626 3.16 3.57 -29.04
N GLY A 627 3.89 4.37 -28.26
CA GLY A 627 3.37 5.07 -27.08
C GLY A 627 3.75 4.44 -25.74
N GLY A 628 4.26 3.20 -25.73
CA GLY A 628 4.74 2.51 -24.53
C GLY A 628 3.61 1.89 -23.67
N MET A 629 3.92 1.53 -22.42
CA MET A 629 2.88 1.23 -21.44
C MET A 629 2.00 2.46 -21.24
N SER A 630 0.69 2.29 -21.04
CA SER A 630 -0.23 3.39 -20.76
C SER A 630 0.31 4.26 -19.62
N GLY A 631 0.59 5.53 -19.94
CA GLY A 631 1.21 6.46 -18.99
C GLY A 631 0.40 6.62 -17.72
N ASP A 632 1.09 6.96 -16.62
CA ASP A 632 0.49 7.02 -15.27
C ASP A 632 -0.84 7.77 -15.28
N ALA A 633 -1.92 7.09 -14.85
CA ALA A 633 -3.20 7.73 -14.72
C ALA A 633 -3.08 8.89 -13.73
N ARG A 634 -3.57 10.08 -14.12
CA ARG A 634 -3.66 11.21 -13.19
C ARG A 634 -4.59 10.83 -12.03
N PRO A 635 -4.38 11.40 -10.83
CA PRO A 635 -5.32 11.25 -9.73
C PRO A 635 -6.73 11.55 -10.21
N VAL A 636 -7.67 10.66 -9.90
CA VAL A 636 -9.06 10.84 -10.29
C VAL A 636 -9.61 12.02 -9.49
N ALA A 637 -10.22 12.98 -10.18
CA ALA A 637 -10.96 14.03 -9.48
C ALA A 637 -12.20 13.38 -8.85
N LEU A 638 -12.38 13.49 -7.54
CA LEU A 638 -13.50 12.84 -6.84
C LEU A 638 -14.86 13.21 -7.44
N SER A 639 -15.00 14.43 -7.97
CA SER A 639 -16.19 14.91 -8.71
C SER A 639 -16.49 14.17 -10.03
N GLN A 640 -15.61 13.30 -10.51
CA GLN A 640 -15.81 12.42 -11.67
C GLN A 640 -16.33 11.04 -11.26
N LEU A 641 -16.21 10.67 -9.98
CA LEU A 641 -16.74 9.43 -9.44
C LEU A 641 -18.28 9.48 -9.43
N ARG A 642 -18.90 8.30 -9.60
CA ARG A 642 -20.36 8.17 -9.66
C ARG A 642 -20.78 6.93 -8.88
N PRO A 643 -21.43 7.07 -7.71
CA PRO A 643 -21.89 5.95 -6.90
C PRO A 643 -22.82 5.02 -7.68
N ASN A 644 -22.47 3.74 -7.73
CA ASN A 644 -23.33 2.68 -8.23
C ASN A 644 -24.38 2.33 -7.17
N ARG A 645 -25.54 2.99 -7.27
CA ARG A 645 -26.67 2.80 -6.36
C ARG A 645 -27.27 1.38 -6.35
N SER A 646 -26.84 0.47 -7.23
CA SER A 646 -27.23 -0.95 -7.20
C SER A 646 -26.38 -1.81 -6.26
N LEU A 647 -25.21 -1.33 -5.81
CA LEU A 647 -24.39 -2.05 -4.85
C LEU A 647 -25.08 -2.10 -3.47
N GLN A 648 -25.17 -3.32 -2.93
CA GLN A 648 -25.53 -3.55 -1.53
C GLN A 648 -24.29 -3.49 -0.64
N GLN A 649 -24.50 -3.14 0.63
CA GLN A 649 -23.46 -3.12 1.66
C GLN A 649 -22.86 -4.53 1.81
N ARG A 650 -21.52 -4.62 1.84
CA ARG A 650 -20.77 -5.87 2.05
C ARG A 650 -20.13 -5.94 3.43
#